data_AF-A0A3B4EBE1-F1
#
_entry.id   AF-A0A3B4EBE1-F1
#
_cell.length_a   1.000
_cell.length_b   1.000
_cell.length_c   1.000
_cell.angle_alpha   90.00
_cell.angle_beta   90.00
_cell.angle_gamma   90.00
#
_symmetry.space_group_name_H-M   'P 1'
#
loop_
_entity.id
_entity.type
_entity.pdbx_description
1 polymer ?
#
loop_
_entity_poly.entity_id
_entity_poly.type
_entity_poly.pdbx_seq_one_letter_code
_entity_poly.pdbx_strand_id
1 'polypeptide(L)'
;MGFFLYLADGSPQCYNSSDPLLNSTAWFANNIGFFITFISLTDLQSFVSDSQISVFLSNPENLQLFNNSRVAANVTTYYGTQLFIQNPNFSPLSLPGVLLCGAPGSAFVSLKGADSQTILDSIKKSCQRISPEVTAALVANFPTLTANTIQSLGNQSVSLTEGQISAASPSVINSTLPVLSFITGWNQGQVNNIIQSITNAGFSINSGSSLVTLGTLIAGVPSAAISSISSTELLTVSQNPTFIINVLSAPVILQETYVQKIVSVDQTKVVENVPDALAGYIPPVLLSSPTSVNVTLINKKSWRPEQAVVLFSSVASASDNTEELSESILQGFTCSAVQNLPRSKVTQLVRACRARAGRNKVVLKEPQLTCMYNYVKDDSNLTFTDLPADMLLYYNLQTLTKVNCGSYFKALGGADFSVLSSVLNRQSALFTKAKDCLGISGVSLNRTQVEVLGNMACTLDPTYIQNSDPLILEKLKNCGDLSDSQVTAIQTLLFSGNTSYGNPSTWTQQTLDQLGILPLYLDQSFWGKFSSTTTTTFLSSFIPTLRKQKVQNWKLERLFKAANSFTAKSINTKARAVTRAACTTGNITKATIADPSFPFGYDSTQFDACLDNTLLKNNIAAITEKVIDSSFLTSILSKLNQLFPSGLSDGVVQILNAVSRVATVSDISKWNITTIDTLSSLMNLINGDWTSDQSKAIIMKYLSVAVNTLGTAEINAISSNLCSLDSSVLKSITAKSLKSANAMNVSSCSIDQKSALYSIAKSSFSTQRSDPTAYYQLISSYLGGAPVEDIIALSALNVSMDITTFLNLNPDVIKALNVNTVISLMGQNKADLKLFENTTTVRMWAAQQYNSELAVLGLSGGKADPVSSTAAPATTFTTVLTSITITQTNQTVNTTGSAVVHRGSGLWLISLCVGLLTITLHTL
;
A
#
# COMPACT_ATOMS: atom_id res chain seq x y z
N MET A 1 -25.40 -32.25 -31.20
CA MET A 1 -25.74 -33.69 -31.17
C MET A 1 -27.26 -33.75 -30.97
N GLY A 2 -28.04 -33.88 -32.05
CA GLY A 2 -29.47 -33.57 -32.00
C GLY A 2 -30.30 -34.55 -32.81
N PHE A 3 -30.96 -35.47 -32.11
CA PHE A 3 -32.08 -36.30 -32.55
C PHE A 3 -32.68 -36.92 -31.28
N PHE A 4 -33.76 -36.33 -30.75
CA PHE A 4 -34.81 -36.99 -29.95
C PHE A 4 -35.84 -36.01 -29.34
N LEU A 5 -35.54 -34.70 -29.30
CA LEU A 5 -36.39 -33.67 -28.66
C LEU A 5 -37.03 -32.70 -29.66
N TYR A 6 -37.32 -33.13 -30.89
CA TYR A 6 -37.93 -32.26 -31.91
C TYR A 6 -39.33 -32.73 -32.28
N LEU A 7 -40.28 -31.79 -32.31
CA LEU A 7 -41.58 -31.96 -32.96
C LEU A 7 -41.38 -32.14 -34.49
N ALA A 8 -42.44 -32.56 -35.18
CA ALA A 8 -42.39 -32.85 -36.63
C ALA A 8 -42.02 -31.65 -37.52
N ASP A 9 -42.02 -30.43 -36.96
CA ASP A 9 -41.60 -29.17 -37.61
C ASP A 9 -40.14 -28.76 -37.32
N GLY A 10 -39.41 -29.53 -36.50
CA GLY A 10 -38.05 -29.21 -36.09
C GLY A 10 -37.94 -28.22 -34.92
N SER A 11 -39.03 -27.92 -34.20
CA SER A 11 -39.01 -27.14 -32.96
C SER A 11 -38.78 -28.04 -31.73
N PRO A 12 -38.02 -27.57 -30.70
CA PRO A 12 -37.76 -28.39 -29.52
C PRO A 12 -39.04 -28.63 -28.71
N GLN A 13 -39.23 -29.87 -28.24
CA GLN A 13 -40.43 -30.30 -27.50
C GLN A 13 -40.41 -29.80 -26.05
N CYS A 14 -40.58 -28.49 -25.86
CA CYS A 14 -40.50 -27.84 -24.55
C CYS A 14 -41.66 -28.22 -23.62
N TYR A 15 -41.45 -28.03 -22.30
CA TYR A 15 -42.52 -28.13 -21.31
C TYR A 15 -43.68 -27.18 -21.63
N ASN A 16 -44.91 -27.67 -21.46
CA ASN A 16 -46.12 -26.89 -21.64
C ASN A 16 -47.12 -27.22 -20.53
N SER A 17 -47.39 -26.25 -19.64
CA SER A 17 -48.32 -26.40 -18.51
C SER A 17 -49.78 -26.63 -18.93
N SER A 18 -50.12 -26.31 -20.19
CA SER A 18 -51.47 -26.47 -20.75
C SER A 18 -51.65 -27.79 -21.51
N ASP A 19 -50.60 -28.58 -21.69
CA ASP A 19 -50.63 -29.87 -22.39
C ASP A 19 -50.53 -31.03 -21.38
N PRO A 20 -51.56 -31.90 -21.26
CA PRO A 20 -51.55 -33.04 -20.35
C PRO A 20 -50.37 -34.02 -20.52
N LEU A 21 -49.75 -34.08 -21.71
CA LEU A 21 -48.61 -34.94 -22.00
C LEU A 21 -47.26 -34.29 -21.68
N LEU A 22 -47.21 -32.95 -21.58
CA LEU A 22 -45.96 -32.19 -21.35
C LEU A 22 -45.93 -31.45 -20.00
N ASN A 23 -47.03 -31.45 -19.23
CA ASN A 23 -47.14 -30.81 -17.91
C ASN A 23 -46.59 -31.66 -16.73
N SER A 24 -45.54 -32.46 -16.94
CA SER A 24 -44.92 -33.23 -15.85
C SER A 24 -43.91 -32.39 -15.08
N THR A 25 -43.95 -32.37 -13.74
CA THR A 25 -42.89 -31.74 -12.94
C THR A 25 -41.58 -32.54 -12.97
N ALA A 26 -41.61 -33.80 -13.42
CA ALA A 26 -40.45 -34.64 -13.72
C ALA A 26 -39.97 -34.51 -15.18
N TRP A 27 -40.30 -33.42 -15.87
CA TRP A 27 -40.01 -33.25 -17.30
C TRP A 27 -38.53 -33.49 -17.64
N PHE A 28 -37.59 -33.06 -16.79
CA PHE A 28 -36.16 -33.29 -17.04
C PHE A 28 -35.79 -34.78 -17.01
N ALA A 29 -36.21 -35.51 -15.97
CA ALA A 29 -36.01 -36.96 -15.87
C ALA A 29 -36.58 -37.71 -17.10
N ASN A 30 -37.79 -37.32 -17.52
CA ASN A 30 -38.52 -37.99 -18.60
C ASN A 30 -37.98 -37.71 -20.00
N ASN A 31 -37.42 -36.51 -20.26
CA ASN A 31 -37.12 -36.05 -21.64
C ASN A 31 -35.62 -35.85 -21.91
N ILE A 32 -34.84 -35.38 -20.94
CA ILE A 32 -33.38 -35.17 -21.10
C ILE A 32 -32.53 -36.21 -20.35
N GLY A 33 -33.16 -37.20 -19.70
CA GLY A 33 -32.49 -38.10 -18.76
C GLY A 33 -31.28 -38.86 -19.34
N PHE A 34 -31.40 -39.38 -20.56
CA PHE A 34 -30.31 -40.08 -21.25
C PHE A 34 -29.13 -39.15 -21.64
N PHE A 35 -29.41 -37.86 -21.81
CA PHE A 35 -28.44 -36.87 -22.33
C PHE A 35 -27.83 -35.99 -21.23
N ILE A 36 -28.23 -36.14 -19.97
CA ILE A 36 -27.90 -35.20 -18.89
C ILE A 36 -26.39 -34.97 -18.69
N THR A 37 -25.55 -35.96 -18.99
CA THR A 37 -24.09 -35.87 -18.88
C THR A 37 -23.42 -35.10 -20.02
N PHE A 38 -24.17 -34.72 -21.06
CA PHE A 38 -23.69 -33.97 -22.23
C PHE A 38 -24.22 -32.53 -22.28
N ILE A 39 -25.16 -32.19 -21.38
CA ILE A 39 -25.82 -30.88 -21.33
C ILE A 39 -24.86 -29.82 -20.81
N SER A 40 -24.76 -28.70 -21.52
CA SER A 40 -24.10 -27.48 -21.06
C SER A 40 -25.07 -26.58 -20.27
N LEU A 41 -24.54 -25.56 -19.60
CA LEU A 41 -25.37 -24.57 -18.91
C LEU A 41 -26.29 -23.81 -19.89
N THR A 42 -25.78 -23.50 -21.09
CA THR A 42 -26.57 -22.86 -22.16
C THR A 42 -27.70 -23.76 -22.64
N ASP A 43 -27.48 -25.07 -22.76
CA ASP A 43 -28.54 -26.01 -23.13
C ASP A 43 -29.63 -26.04 -22.04
N LEU A 44 -29.26 -26.15 -20.75
CA LEU A 44 -30.21 -26.14 -19.64
C LEU A 44 -31.05 -24.85 -19.61
N GLN A 45 -30.40 -23.69 -19.79
CA GLN A 45 -31.07 -22.38 -19.86
C GLN A 45 -31.93 -22.20 -21.13
N SER A 46 -31.71 -22.99 -22.18
CA SER A 46 -32.53 -22.97 -23.39
C SER A 46 -33.80 -23.83 -23.28
N PHE A 47 -33.79 -24.91 -22.48
CA PHE A 47 -34.94 -25.79 -22.32
C PHE A 47 -36.05 -25.17 -21.48
N VAL A 48 -35.70 -24.34 -20.48
CA VAL A 48 -36.66 -23.73 -19.55
C VAL A 48 -36.20 -22.34 -19.14
N SER A 49 -37.11 -21.37 -19.22
CA SER A 49 -36.86 -19.99 -18.76
C SER A 49 -36.73 -19.89 -17.24
N ASP A 50 -35.98 -18.88 -16.76
CA ASP A 50 -35.73 -18.67 -15.32
C ASP A 50 -36.99 -18.49 -14.47
N SER A 51 -38.12 -18.10 -15.07
CA SER A 51 -39.42 -18.00 -14.39
C SER A 51 -40.18 -19.33 -14.30
N GLN A 52 -39.87 -20.29 -15.17
CA GLN A 52 -40.52 -21.61 -15.23
C GLN A 52 -39.68 -22.72 -14.60
N ILE A 53 -38.37 -22.53 -14.43
CA ILE A 53 -37.46 -23.57 -13.90
C ILE A 53 -37.88 -24.04 -12.50
N SER A 54 -38.47 -23.15 -11.69
CA SER A 54 -39.04 -23.42 -10.36
C SER A 54 -39.93 -24.67 -10.27
N VAL A 55 -40.69 -24.98 -11.33
CA VAL A 55 -41.60 -26.14 -11.42
C VAL A 55 -40.85 -27.48 -11.30
N PHE A 56 -39.60 -27.54 -11.75
CA PHE A 56 -38.82 -28.78 -11.87
C PHE A 56 -37.86 -29.01 -10.71
N LEU A 57 -37.40 -27.94 -10.05
CA LEU A 57 -36.24 -27.96 -9.15
C LEU A 57 -36.41 -28.85 -7.91
N SER A 58 -37.62 -28.91 -7.36
CA SER A 58 -37.92 -29.70 -6.14
C SER A 58 -38.46 -31.11 -6.44
N ASN A 59 -38.58 -31.51 -7.71
CA ASN A 59 -39.10 -32.84 -8.05
C ASN A 59 -38.03 -33.92 -7.76
N PRO A 60 -38.34 -34.99 -7.00
CA PRO A 60 -37.36 -36.02 -6.61
C PRO A 60 -36.69 -36.76 -7.77
N GLU A 61 -37.41 -37.01 -8.87
CA GLU A 61 -36.89 -37.73 -10.04
C GLU A 61 -35.88 -36.86 -10.80
N ASN A 62 -36.14 -35.56 -10.92
CA ASN A 62 -35.16 -34.61 -11.46
C ASN A 62 -33.93 -34.48 -10.54
N LEU A 63 -34.14 -34.37 -9.21
CA LEU A 63 -33.02 -34.32 -8.26
C LEU A 63 -32.14 -35.58 -8.38
N GLN A 64 -32.76 -36.77 -8.48
CA GLN A 64 -32.03 -38.02 -8.67
C GLN A 64 -31.30 -38.06 -10.04
N LEU A 65 -31.87 -37.49 -11.11
CA LEU A 65 -31.20 -37.40 -12.40
C LEU A 65 -29.87 -36.64 -12.32
N PHE A 66 -29.83 -35.53 -11.59
CA PHE A 66 -28.62 -34.74 -11.40
C PHE A 66 -27.60 -35.38 -10.43
N ASN A 67 -27.91 -36.51 -9.79
CA ASN A 67 -26.98 -37.26 -8.93
C ASN A 67 -25.95 -38.08 -9.73
N ASN A 68 -25.24 -37.43 -10.66
CA ASN A 68 -24.26 -38.06 -11.54
C ASN A 68 -23.04 -37.15 -11.71
N SER A 69 -21.87 -37.62 -11.26
CA SER A 69 -20.61 -36.84 -11.28
C SER A 69 -20.04 -36.57 -12.68
N ARG A 70 -20.69 -37.06 -13.74
CA ARG A 70 -20.36 -36.73 -15.14
C ARG A 70 -21.12 -35.52 -15.67
N VAL A 71 -22.15 -35.02 -14.98
CA VAL A 71 -22.82 -33.76 -15.33
C VAL A 71 -21.85 -32.61 -15.07
N ALA A 72 -21.83 -31.62 -15.97
CA ALA A 72 -20.91 -30.49 -15.86
C ALA A 72 -21.18 -29.67 -14.57
N ALA A 73 -20.12 -29.36 -13.83
CA ALA A 73 -20.24 -28.76 -12.49
C ALA A 73 -20.93 -27.37 -12.49
N ASN A 74 -20.84 -26.61 -13.59
CA ASN A 74 -21.58 -25.36 -13.75
C ASN A 74 -23.10 -25.58 -13.86
N VAL A 75 -23.53 -26.70 -14.46
CA VAL A 75 -24.95 -27.09 -14.57
C VAL A 75 -25.49 -27.51 -13.20
N THR A 76 -24.78 -28.38 -12.46
CA THR A 76 -25.23 -28.82 -11.13
C THR A 76 -25.23 -27.67 -10.12
N THR A 77 -24.22 -26.79 -10.18
CA THR A 77 -24.17 -25.56 -9.37
C THR A 77 -25.35 -24.64 -9.71
N TYR A 78 -25.61 -24.36 -10.98
CA TYR A 78 -26.76 -23.54 -11.40
C TYR A 78 -28.09 -24.09 -10.90
N TYR A 79 -28.31 -25.40 -11.07
CA TYR A 79 -29.54 -26.06 -10.64
C TYR A 79 -29.72 -25.96 -9.11
N GLY A 80 -28.66 -26.24 -8.33
CA GLY A 80 -28.68 -26.09 -6.88
C GLY A 80 -28.94 -24.65 -6.44
N THR A 81 -28.30 -23.66 -7.08
CA THR A 81 -28.50 -22.24 -6.78
C THR A 81 -29.93 -21.79 -7.10
N GLN A 82 -30.48 -22.17 -8.26
CA GLN A 82 -31.87 -21.86 -8.59
C GLN A 82 -32.85 -22.49 -7.59
N LEU A 83 -32.59 -23.72 -7.12
CA LEU A 83 -33.47 -24.37 -6.13
C LEU A 83 -33.61 -23.55 -4.86
N PHE A 84 -32.50 -23.03 -4.31
CA PHE A 84 -32.54 -22.21 -3.10
C PHE A 84 -33.01 -20.77 -3.34
N ILE A 85 -32.90 -20.23 -4.54
CA ILE A 85 -33.54 -18.96 -4.91
C ILE A 85 -35.08 -19.11 -4.87
N GLN A 86 -35.61 -20.20 -5.43
CA GLN A 86 -37.05 -20.44 -5.54
C GLN A 86 -37.66 -21.02 -4.25
N ASN A 87 -36.88 -21.81 -3.49
CA ASN A 87 -37.27 -22.39 -2.21
C ASN A 87 -36.13 -22.27 -1.18
N PRO A 88 -35.97 -21.11 -0.52
CA PRO A 88 -34.91 -20.89 0.47
C PRO A 88 -34.93 -21.83 1.68
N ASN A 89 -36.07 -22.47 1.94
CA ASN A 89 -36.27 -23.39 3.06
C ASN A 89 -36.10 -24.87 2.67
N PHE A 90 -35.62 -25.17 1.46
CA PHE A 90 -35.39 -26.55 1.02
C PHE A 90 -34.36 -27.24 1.92
N SER A 91 -34.60 -28.49 2.32
CA SER A 91 -33.67 -29.21 3.20
C SER A 91 -32.42 -29.64 2.42
N PRO A 92 -31.20 -29.20 2.79
CA PRO A 92 -29.97 -29.65 2.12
C PRO A 92 -29.73 -31.15 2.31
N LEU A 93 -30.27 -31.78 3.37
CA LEU A 93 -30.16 -33.23 3.60
C LEU A 93 -30.89 -34.06 2.52
N SER A 94 -31.81 -33.45 1.77
CA SER A 94 -32.51 -34.10 0.65
C SER A 94 -31.76 -33.99 -0.68
N LEU A 95 -30.58 -33.37 -0.73
CA LEU A 95 -29.84 -33.11 -1.97
C LEU A 95 -28.72 -34.13 -2.26
N PRO A 96 -28.59 -34.56 -3.53
CA PRO A 96 -27.36 -35.13 -4.05
C PRO A 96 -26.15 -34.24 -3.77
N GLY A 97 -25.00 -34.86 -3.46
CA GLY A 97 -23.77 -34.14 -3.11
C GLY A 97 -23.30 -33.13 -4.16
N VAL A 98 -23.54 -33.40 -5.46
CA VAL A 98 -23.16 -32.49 -6.56
C VAL A 98 -24.09 -31.28 -6.71
N LEU A 99 -25.30 -31.32 -6.15
CA LEU A 99 -26.22 -30.18 -6.08
C LEU A 99 -25.98 -29.32 -4.82
N LEU A 100 -25.44 -29.90 -3.74
CA LEU A 100 -25.00 -29.14 -2.56
C LEU A 100 -23.97 -28.05 -2.89
N CYS A 101 -23.20 -28.21 -3.98
CA CYS A 101 -22.22 -27.23 -4.44
C CYS A 101 -22.86 -25.90 -4.89
N GLY A 102 -24.15 -25.88 -5.22
CA GLY A 102 -24.91 -24.67 -5.56
C GLY A 102 -25.70 -24.08 -4.39
N ALA A 103 -25.69 -24.71 -3.22
CA ALA A 103 -26.46 -24.27 -2.05
C ALA A 103 -25.79 -23.08 -1.33
N PRO A 104 -26.55 -22.05 -0.91
CA PRO A 104 -26.02 -20.94 -0.13
C PRO A 104 -25.70 -21.35 1.30
N GLY A 105 -24.77 -20.66 1.95
CA GLY A 105 -24.42 -20.88 3.36
C GLY A 105 -25.61 -20.79 4.32
N SER A 106 -26.56 -19.89 4.03
CA SER A 106 -27.83 -19.75 4.77
C SER A 106 -28.62 -21.07 4.93
N ALA A 107 -28.57 -21.98 3.95
CA ALA A 107 -29.25 -23.27 3.99
C ALA A 107 -28.71 -24.22 5.08
N PHE A 108 -27.48 -23.98 5.55
CA PHE A 108 -26.78 -24.85 6.49
C PHE A 108 -26.77 -24.32 7.95
N VAL A 109 -27.22 -23.09 8.18
CA VAL A 109 -27.18 -22.40 9.49
C VAL A 109 -28.06 -23.06 10.55
N SER A 110 -29.11 -23.79 10.15
CA SER A 110 -30.06 -24.46 11.05
C SER A 110 -29.73 -25.94 11.34
N LEU A 111 -28.68 -26.49 10.73
CA LEU A 111 -28.31 -27.90 10.88
C LEU A 111 -27.68 -28.20 12.25
N LYS A 112 -27.80 -29.46 12.69
CA LYS A 112 -27.14 -29.96 13.90
C LYS A 112 -25.77 -30.55 13.55
N GLY A 113 -24.91 -30.78 14.55
CA GLY A 113 -23.51 -31.21 14.33
C GLY A 113 -23.35 -32.50 13.50
N ALA A 114 -24.18 -33.52 13.73
CA ALA A 114 -24.12 -34.79 12.97
C ALA A 114 -24.56 -34.61 11.49
N ASP A 115 -25.64 -33.87 11.28
CA ASP A 115 -26.14 -33.51 9.94
C ASP A 115 -25.11 -32.66 9.19
N SER A 116 -24.50 -31.70 9.88
CA SER A 116 -23.47 -30.81 9.34
C SER A 116 -22.20 -31.56 8.95
N GLN A 117 -21.78 -32.54 9.75
CA GLN A 117 -20.66 -33.42 9.40
C GLN A 117 -20.97 -34.25 8.14
N THR A 118 -22.16 -34.86 8.09
CA THR A 118 -22.61 -35.67 6.94
C THR A 118 -22.64 -34.84 5.65
N ILE A 119 -23.20 -33.63 5.71
CA ILE A 119 -23.21 -32.67 4.61
C ILE A 119 -21.79 -32.25 4.23
N LEU A 120 -20.94 -31.92 5.19
CA LEU A 120 -19.57 -31.48 4.93
C LEU A 120 -18.76 -32.56 4.21
N ASP A 121 -18.90 -33.82 4.60
CA ASP A 121 -18.21 -34.95 3.96
C ASP A 121 -18.76 -35.23 2.56
N SER A 122 -20.07 -35.06 2.34
CA SER A 122 -20.69 -35.11 1.01
C SER A 122 -20.18 -34.01 0.08
N ILE A 123 -20.09 -32.77 0.58
CA ILE A 123 -19.57 -31.59 -0.13
C ILE A 123 -18.07 -31.77 -0.45
N LYS A 124 -17.26 -32.22 0.51
CA LYS A 124 -15.83 -32.53 0.29
C LYS A 124 -15.59 -33.58 -0.81
N LYS A 125 -16.51 -34.54 -0.94
CA LYS A 125 -16.45 -35.59 -1.97
C LYS A 125 -16.94 -35.11 -3.35
N SER A 126 -17.90 -34.19 -3.38
CA SER A 126 -18.65 -33.86 -4.61
C SER A 126 -18.29 -32.51 -5.23
N CYS A 127 -17.79 -31.55 -4.43
CA CYS A 127 -17.55 -30.18 -4.87
C CYS A 127 -16.05 -29.92 -5.05
N GLN A 128 -15.65 -29.43 -6.23
CA GLN A 128 -14.25 -29.06 -6.51
C GLN A 128 -13.75 -27.88 -5.66
N ARG A 129 -14.67 -27.01 -5.24
CA ARG A 129 -14.45 -25.89 -4.33
C ARG A 129 -15.66 -25.76 -3.41
N ILE A 130 -15.41 -25.40 -2.16
CA ILE A 130 -16.43 -25.09 -1.16
C ILE A 130 -16.39 -23.58 -0.95
N SER A 131 -17.55 -22.91 -0.93
CA SER A 131 -17.58 -21.47 -0.64
C SER A 131 -17.25 -21.23 0.85
N PRO A 132 -16.51 -20.16 1.19
CA PRO A 132 -16.23 -19.83 2.59
C PRO A 132 -17.49 -19.64 3.44
N GLU A 133 -18.56 -19.15 2.81
CA GLU A 133 -19.89 -18.99 3.40
C GLU A 133 -20.48 -20.33 3.89
N VAL A 134 -20.48 -21.36 3.03
CA VAL A 134 -20.97 -22.71 3.34
C VAL A 134 -20.09 -23.38 4.40
N THR A 135 -18.76 -23.27 4.29
CA THR A 135 -17.85 -23.80 5.31
C THR A 135 -18.12 -23.15 6.67
N ALA A 136 -18.24 -21.82 6.73
CA ALA A 136 -18.50 -21.11 7.98
C ALA A 136 -19.88 -21.44 8.59
N ALA A 137 -20.91 -21.66 7.76
CA ALA A 137 -22.21 -22.13 8.21
C ALA A 137 -22.13 -23.54 8.83
N LEU A 138 -21.46 -24.49 8.17
CA LEU A 138 -21.32 -25.86 8.68
C LEU A 138 -20.44 -25.92 9.94
N VAL A 139 -19.33 -25.18 9.95
CA VAL A 139 -18.39 -25.11 11.09
C VAL A 139 -19.02 -24.40 12.31
N ALA A 140 -20.01 -23.54 12.09
CA ALA A 140 -20.79 -22.91 13.16
C ALA A 140 -21.49 -23.94 14.08
N ASN A 141 -21.91 -25.07 13.51
CA ASN A 141 -22.78 -26.06 14.15
C ASN A 141 -22.02 -27.04 15.07
N PHE A 142 -20.71 -26.81 15.28
CA PHE A 142 -19.85 -27.52 16.23
C PHE A 142 -19.49 -26.61 17.42
N PRO A 143 -20.39 -26.44 18.41
CA PRO A 143 -20.18 -25.52 19.53
C PRO A 143 -19.07 -25.98 20.50
N THR A 144 -18.77 -27.28 20.54
CA THR A 144 -17.71 -27.87 21.37
C THR A 144 -16.69 -28.53 20.45
N LEU A 145 -15.44 -28.05 20.48
CA LEU A 145 -14.36 -28.62 19.69
C LEU A 145 -13.75 -29.84 20.41
N THR A 146 -13.69 -30.96 19.70
CA THR A 146 -12.94 -32.15 20.12
C THR A 146 -11.78 -32.39 19.16
N ALA A 147 -10.81 -33.22 19.56
CA ALA A 147 -9.69 -33.57 18.67
C ALA A 147 -10.18 -34.20 17.35
N ASN A 148 -11.16 -35.10 17.44
CA ASN A 148 -11.80 -35.72 16.28
C ASN A 148 -12.52 -34.69 15.40
N THR A 149 -13.19 -33.69 15.99
CA THR A 149 -13.83 -32.61 15.23
C THR A 149 -12.81 -31.84 14.39
N ILE A 150 -11.70 -31.42 14.98
CA ILE A 150 -10.65 -30.66 14.27
C ILE A 150 -9.98 -31.52 13.19
N GLN A 151 -9.69 -32.79 13.48
CA GLN A 151 -9.16 -33.75 12.50
C GLN A 151 -10.11 -33.95 11.31
N SER A 152 -11.42 -34.16 11.58
CA SER A 152 -12.43 -34.31 10.54
C SER A 152 -12.66 -33.04 9.74
N LEU A 153 -12.60 -31.85 10.35
CA LEU A 153 -12.66 -30.58 9.63
C LEU A 153 -11.46 -30.41 8.69
N GLY A 154 -10.25 -30.73 9.15
CA GLY A 154 -9.01 -30.51 8.40
C GLY A 154 -8.87 -29.02 8.04
N ASN A 155 -8.54 -28.72 6.78
CA ASN A 155 -8.43 -27.33 6.26
C ASN A 155 -9.67 -26.46 6.52
N GLN A 156 -10.85 -27.06 6.73
CA GLN A 156 -12.07 -26.31 7.04
C GLN A 156 -12.07 -25.70 8.46
N SER A 157 -11.12 -26.10 9.32
CA SER A 157 -10.92 -25.48 10.64
C SER A 157 -10.55 -23.99 10.55
N VAL A 158 -10.10 -23.50 9.40
CA VAL A 158 -9.89 -22.06 9.15
C VAL A 158 -11.17 -21.21 9.32
N SER A 159 -12.35 -21.83 9.24
CA SER A 159 -13.64 -21.17 9.51
C SER A 159 -14.09 -21.24 10.97
N LEU A 160 -13.26 -21.77 11.88
CA LEU A 160 -13.54 -21.73 13.33
C LEU A 160 -13.47 -20.29 13.83
N THR A 161 -14.51 -19.83 14.52
CA THR A 161 -14.52 -18.47 15.06
C THR A 161 -13.55 -18.34 16.23
N GLU A 162 -13.05 -17.15 16.51
CA GLU A 162 -12.16 -16.89 17.65
C GLU A 162 -12.78 -17.43 18.94
N GLY A 163 -14.08 -17.17 19.17
CA GLY A 163 -14.81 -17.72 20.31
C GLY A 163 -14.90 -19.24 20.39
N GLN A 164 -14.85 -19.98 19.26
CA GLN A 164 -14.81 -21.45 19.28
C GLN A 164 -13.41 -21.96 19.66
N ILE A 165 -12.36 -21.26 19.24
CA ILE A 165 -10.96 -21.57 19.57
C ILE A 165 -10.69 -21.27 21.05
N SER A 166 -11.06 -20.07 21.54
CA SER A 166 -10.84 -19.67 22.94
C SER A 166 -11.67 -20.46 23.95
N ALA A 167 -12.81 -21.03 23.53
CA ALA A 167 -13.64 -21.90 24.37
C ALA A 167 -13.20 -23.37 24.38
N ALA A 168 -12.30 -23.78 23.48
CA ALA A 168 -11.78 -25.14 23.46
C ALA A 168 -10.75 -25.38 24.58
N SER A 169 -10.68 -26.61 25.07
CA SER A 169 -9.64 -26.98 26.04
C SER A 169 -8.24 -26.79 25.43
N PRO A 170 -7.28 -26.17 26.15
CA PRO A 170 -5.87 -26.10 25.77
C PRO A 170 -5.29 -27.46 25.33
N SER A 171 -5.66 -28.54 26.03
CA SER A 171 -5.22 -29.90 25.70
C SER A 171 -5.74 -30.39 24.35
N VAL A 172 -6.97 -30.02 23.96
CA VAL A 172 -7.54 -30.39 22.66
C VAL A 172 -6.79 -29.68 21.55
N ILE A 173 -6.64 -28.35 21.62
CA ILE A 173 -5.92 -27.57 20.61
C ILE A 173 -4.48 -28.09 20.45
N ASN A 174 -3.75 -28.28 21.55
CA ASN A 174 -2.39 -28.80 21.54
C ASN A 174 -2.29 -30.21 20.96
N SER A 175 -3.21 -31.12 21.28
CA SER A 175 -3.24 -32.48 20.70
C SER A 175 -3.50 -32.50 19.19
N THR A 176 -4.09 -31.42 18.65
CA THR A 176 -4.38 -31.24 17.22
C THR A 176 -3.41 -30.32 16.49
N LEU A 177 -2.35 -29.85 17.16
CA LEU A 177 -1.33 -29.01 16.56
C LEU A 177 -0.79 -29.55 15.22
N PRO A 178 -0.53 -30.87 15.04
CA PRO A 178 -0.08 -31.43 13.75
C PRO A 178 -1.08 -31.33 12.59
N VAL A 179 -2.35 -30.97 12.86
CA VAL A 179 -3.34 -30.62 11.82
C VAL A 179 -3.35 -29.12 11.61
N LEU A 180 -3.45 -28.35 12.70
CA LEU A 180 -3.59 -26.89 12.67
C LEU A 180 -2.38 -26.17 12.04
N SER A 181 -1.18 -26.72 12.21
CA SER A 181 0.11 -26.17 11.71
C SER A 181 0.25 -26.14 10.19
N PHE A 182 -0.58 -26.89 9.44
CA PHE A 182 -0.55 -26.94 7.98
C PHE A 182 -1.69 -26.13 7.32
N ILE A 183 -2.63 -25.63 8.12
CA ILE A 183 -3.80 -24.89 7.61
C ILE A 183 -3.38 -23.46 7.27
N THR A 184 -3.62 -23.04 6.03
CA THR A 184 -3.37 -21.68 5.56
C THR A 184 -4.65 -20.83 5.65
N GLY A 185 -4.48 -19.50 5.74
CA GLY A 185 -5.60 -18.56 5.71
C GLY A 185 -6.21 -18.20 7.07
N TRP A 186 -5.58 -18.59 8.18
CA TRP A 186 -5.95 -18.09 9.51
C TRP A 186 -5.84 -16.55 9.57
N ASN A 187 -6.81 -15.91 10.19
CA ASN A 187 -6.74 -14.48 10.56
C ASN A 187 -5.92 -14.28 11.85
N GLN A 188 -5.52 -13.03 12.14
CA GLN A 188 -4.63 -12.73 13.27
C GLN A 188 -5.24 -13.13 14.62
N GLY A 189 -6.55 -12.92 14.80
CA GLY A 189 -7.27 -13.29 16.02
C GLY A 189 -7.28 -14.80 16.27
N GLN A 190 -7.47 -15.60 15.22
CA GLN A 190 -7.43 -17.06 15.30
C GLN A 190 -6.03 -17.56 15.72
N VAL A 191 -4.96 -17.12 15.04
CA VAL A 191 -3.60 -17.57 15.40
C VAL A 191 -3.18 -17.12 16.79
N ASN A 192 -3.54 -15.89 17.21
CA ASN A 192 -3.30 -15.41 18.58
C ASN A 192 -3.94 -16.35 19.62
N ASN A 193 -5.21 -16.71 19.41
CA ASN A 193 -5.94 -17.61 20.31
C ASN A 193 -5.37 -19.05 20.30
N ILE A 194 -4.95 -19.56 19.14
CA ILE A 194 -4.31 -20.90 19.05
C ILE A 194 -2.97 -20.90 19.79
N ILE A 195 -2.11 -19.90 19.55
CA ILE A 195 -0.79 -19.79 20.21
C ILE A 195 -0.93 -19.61 21.72
N GLN A 196 -1.88 -18.79 22.19
CA GLN A 196 -2.19 -18.67 23.61
C GLN A 196 -2.67 -20.01 24.20
N SER A 197 -3.54 -20.72 23.49
CA SER A 197 -4.10 -22.00 23.93
C SER A 197 -3.03 -23.10 24.06
N ILE A 198 -2.14 -23.28 23.08
CA ILE A 198 -1.06 -24.27 23.20
C ILE A 198 -0.01 -23.88 24.25
N THR A 199 0.27 -22.59 24.44
CA THR A 199 1.20 -22.12 25.48
C THR A 199 0.64 -22.40 26.87
N ASN A 200 -0.67 -22.18 27.07
CA ASN A 200 -1.38 -22.57 28.30
C ASN A 200 -1.42 -24.10 28.51
N ALA A 201 -1.28 -24.90 27.45
CA ALA A 201 -1.13 -26.35 27.50
C ALA A 201 0.31 -26.83 27.76
N GLY A 202 1.27 -25.91 27.93
CA GLY A 202 2.69 -26.20 28.20
C GLY A 202 3.60 -26.26 26.96
N PHE A 203 3.11 -25.93 25.76
CA PHE A 203 3.95 -25.84 24.57
C PHE A 203 4.94 -24.67 24.71
N SER A 204 6.25 -24.96 24.61
CA SER A 204 7.31 -23.97 24.80
C SER A 204 7.83 -23.43 23.47
N ILE A 205 7.66 -22.14 23.22
CA ILE A 205 8.12 -21.43 22.02
C ILE A 205 9.49 -20.80 22.31
N ASN A 206 10.53 -21.64 22.40
CA ASN A 206 11.87 -21.26 22.86
C ASN A 206 13.01 -21.80 21.98
N SER A 207 12.68 -22.43 20.85
CA SER A 207 13.62 -23.06 19.93
C SER A 207 13.19 -22.88 18.47
N GLY A 208 14.14 -22.89 17.55
CA GLY A 208 13.87 -22.93 16.11
C GLY A 208 13.06 -24.17 15.72
N SER A 209 13.32 -25.32 16.36
CA SER A 209 12.49 -26.52 16.19
C SER A 209 11.02 -26.28 16.56
N SER A 210 10.74 -25.61 17.70
CA SER A 210 9.37 -25.28 18.09
C SER A 210 8.67 -24.39 17.05
N LEU A 211 9.37 -23.40 16.49
CA LEU A 211 8.83 -22.53 15.44
C LEU A 211 8.53 -23.29 14.13
N VAL A 212 9.38 -24.25 13.75
CA VAL A 212 9.13 -25.12 12.59
C VAL A 212 7.90 -26.00 12.82
N THR A 213 7.69 -26.53 14.03
CA THR A 213 6.50 -27.31 14.40
C THR A 213 5.20 -26.49 14.32
N LEU A 214 5.24 -25.19 14.63
CA LEU A 214 4.05 -24.33 14.52
C LEU A 214 3.56 -24.14 13.08
N GLY A 215 4.45 -24.29 12.09
CA GLY A 215 4.09 -24.14 10.68
C GLY A 215 3.45 -22.78 10.38
N THR A 216 2.25 -22.77 9.82
CA THR A 216 1.49 -21.55 9.49
C THR A 216 1.08 -20.73 10.73
N LEU A 217 1.02 -21.34 11.90
CA LEU A 217 0.61 -20.67 13.15
C LEU A 217 1.67 -19.69 13.68
N ILE A 218 2.86 -19.65 13.08
CA ILE A 218 3.91 -18.68 13.41
C ILE A 218 3.43 -17.22 13.37
N ALA A 219 2.39 -16.92 12.57
CA ALA A 219 1.78 -15.59 12.51
C ALA A 219 1.19 -15.12 13.86
N GLY A 220 0.86 -16.02 14.79
CA GLY A 220 0.38 -15.68 16.14
C GLY A 220 1.46 -15.64 17.21
N VAL A 221 2.73 -15.89 16.88
CA VAL A 221 3.83 -15.92 17.84
C VAL A 221 4.21 -14.48 18.23
N PRO A 222 4.24 -14.11 19.51
CA PRO A 222 4.66 -12.76 19.91
C PRO A 222 6.09 -12.46 19.49
N SER A 223 6.38 -11.24 19.01
CA SER A 223 7.73 -10.84 18.58
C SER A 223 8.76 -10.93 19.72
N ALA A 224 8.31 -10.80 20.97
CA ALA A 224 9.12 -11.05 22.16
C ALA A 224 9.63 -12.51 22.28
N ALA A 225 8.86 -13.50 21.82
CA ALA A 225 9.28 -14.90 21.82
C ALA A 225 10.36 -15.16 20.75
N ILE A 226 10.23 -14.58 19.55
CA ILE A 226 11.30 -14.62 18.53
C ILE A 226 12.58 -13.96 19.04
N SER A 227 12.45 -12.87 19.80
CA SER A 227 13.58 -12.15 20.40
C SER A 227 14.36 -12.98 21.42
N SER A 228 13.72 -13.91 22.13
CA SER A 228 14.37 -14.73 23.17
C SER A 228 15.14 -15.94 22.62
N ILE A 229 14.81 -16.42 21.41
CA ILE A 229 15.46 -17.59 20.78
C ILE A 229 16.90 -17.25 20.33
N SER A 230 17.80 -18.24 20.30
CA SER A 230 19.19 -18.04 19.85
C SER A 230 19.26 -17.59 18.38
N SER A 231 20.04 -16.53 18.11
CA SER A 231 20.23 -16.01 16.75
C SER A 231 20.83 -17.05 15.78
N THR A 232 21.76 -17.89 16.26
CA THR A 232 22.36 -18.98 15.48
C THR A 232 21.35 -20.09 15.14
N GLU A 233 20.40 -20.33 16.03
CA GLU A 233 19.34 -21.32 15.82
C GLU A 233 18.31 -20.81 14.81
N LEU A 234 17.94 -19.53 14.89
CA LEU A 234 17.11 -18.84 13.88
C LEU A 234 17.76 -18.85 12.49
N LEU A 235 19.08 -18.70 12.40
CA LEU A 235 19.86 -18.84 11.16
C LEU A 235 19.90 -20.29 10.65
N THR A 236 19.88 -21.27 11.54
CA THR A 236 19.84 -22.68 11.14
C THR A 236 18.48 -23.03 10.51
N VAL A 237 17.37 -22.58 11.11
CA VAL A 237 16.03 -22.81 10.53
C VAL A 237 15.73 -21.94 9.31
N SER A 238 16.49 -20.86 9.06
CA SER A 238 16.32 -20.03 7.85
C SER A 238 16.55 -20.80 6.55
N GLN A 239 17.29 -21.92 6.62
CA GLN A 239 17.56 -22.83 5.50
C GLN A 239 16.35 -23.69 5.10
N ASN A 240 15.28 -23.71 5.92
CA ASN A 240 14.04 -24.42 5.58
C ASN A 240 13.11 -23.51 4.75
N PRO A 241 12.86 -23.81 3.46
CA PRO A 241 12.05 -22.93 2.59
C PRO A 241 10.59 -22.87 3.02
N THR A 242 10.02 -23.95 3.56
CA THR A 242 8.64 -23.96 4.10
C THR A 242 8.53 -23.06 5.32
N PHE A 243 9.55 -23.05 6.18
CA PHE A 243 9.61 -22.14 7.33
C PHE A 243 9.62 -20.67 6.89
N ILE A 244 10.42 -20.32 5.87
CA ILE A 244 10.45 -18.95 5.34
C ILE A 244 9.11 -18.53 4.71
N ILE A 245 8.41 -19.43 4.01
CA ILE A 245 7.05 -19.16 3.50
C ILE A 245 6.07 -18.83 4.63
N ASN A 246 6.18 -19.53 5.76
CA ASN A 246 5.36 -19.25 6.95
C ASN A 246 5.72 -17.91 7.60
N VAL A 247 7.02 -17.59 7.74
CA VAL A 247 7.49 -16.29 8.26
C VAL A 247 7.01 -15.13 7.38
N LEU A 248 7.03 -15.26 6.04
CA LEU A 248 6.53 -14.24 5.11
C LEU A 248 5.01 -13.97 5.24
N SER A 249 4.27 -14.90 5.84
CA SER A 249 2.83 -14.77 6.12
C SER A 249 2.53 -14.18 7.50
N ALA A 250 3.55 -14.02 8.35
CA ALA A 250 3.42 -13.46 9.70
C ALA A 250 3.40 -11.91 9.70
N PRO A 251 3.00 -11.26 10.81
CA PRO A 251 3.07 -9.80 10.95
C PRO A 251 4.44 -9.21 10.62
N VAL A 252 4.44 -8.00 10.04
CA VAL A 252 5.65 -7.27 9.62
C VAL A 252 6.67 -7.14 10.75
N ILE A 253 6.19 -6.87 11.97
CA ILE A 253 7.02 -6.75 13.19
C ILE A 253 7.74 -8.06 13.55
N LEU A 254 7.10 -9.22 13.33
CA LEU A 254 7.70 -10.53 13.55
C LEU A 254 8.80 -10.79 12.51
N GLN A 255 8.51 -10.50 11.23
CA GLN A 255 9.48 -10.62 10.15
C GLN A 255 10.71 -9.75 10.39
N GLU A 256 10.51 -8.50 10.81
CA GLU A 256 11.59 -7.58 11.15
C GLU A 256 12.41 -8.09 12.34
N THR A 257 11.75 -8.46 13.44
CA THR A 257 12.40 -9.02 14.64
C THR A 257 13.24 -10.25 14.30
N TYR A 258 12.71 -11.16 13.49
CA TYR A 258 13.44 -12.33 13.00
C TYR A 258 14.69 -11.93 12.21
N VAL A 259 14.59 -10.99 11.26
CA VAL A 259 15.76 -10.54 10.48
C VAL A 259 16.79 -9.82 11.34
N GLN A 260 16.40 -9.01 12.32
CA GLN A 260 17.34 -8.39 13.26
C GLN A 260 18.14 -9.45 14.05
N LYS A 261 17.49 -10.57 14.42
CA LYS A 261 18.19 -11.71 15.04
C LYS A 261 19.16 -12.38 14.07
N ILE A 262 18.79 -12.65 12.82
CA ILE A 262 19.71 -13.19 11.79
C ILE A 262 20.92 -12.28 11.59
N VAL A 263 20.68 -10.99 11.41
CA VAL A 263 21.70 -9.95 11.23
C VAL A 263 22.66 -9.85 12.43
N SER A 264 22.20 -10.17 13.64
CA SER A 264 23.04 -10.17 14.84
C SER A 264 24.10 -11.28 14.91
N VAL A 265 24.01 -12.32 14.07
CA VAL A 265 24.98 -13.44 14.06
C VAL A 265 26.33 -13.03 13.46
N ASP A 266 26.31 -12.40 12.28
CA ASP A 266 27.51 -11.93 11.56
C ASP A 266 27.11 -10.76 10.66
N GLN A 267 27.43 -9.53 11.09
CA GLN A 267 27.10 -8.31 10.33
C GLN A 267 27.87 -8.20 9.01
N THR A 268 28.94 -8.98 8.82
CA THR A 268 29.69 -8.99 7.55
C THR A 268 29.07 -9.90 6.49
N LYS A 269 28.12 -10.76 6.88
CA LYS A 269 27.46 -11.77 6.03
C LYS A 269 25.94 -11.60 5.95
N VAL A 270 25.44 -10.37 6.11
CA VAL A 270 23.99 -10.10 6.09
C VAL A 270 23.35 -10.43 4.74
N VAL A 271 24.11 -10.37 3.64
CA VAL A 271 23.62 -10.73 2.31
C VAL A 271 23.52 -12.26 2.17
N GLU A 272 24.46 -13.01 2.70
CA GLU A 272 24.49 -14.47 2.65
C GLU A 272 23.44 -15.08 3.60
N ASN A 273 23.34 -14.55 4.82
CA ASN A 273 22.56 -15.14 5.92
C ASN A 273 21.05 -14.86 5.84
N VAL A 274 20.64 -13.72 5.27
CA VAL A 274 19.22 -13.31 5.26
C VAL A 274 18.51 -13.83 4.00
N PRO A 275 17.39 -14.57 4.14
CA PRO A 275 16.61 -15.10 3.02
C PRO A 275 16.16 -14.02 2.03
N ASP A 276 16.12 -14.37 0.73
CA ASP A 276 15.99 -13.39 -0.36
C ASP A 276 14.72 -12.52 -0.30
N ALA A 277 13.61 -13.08 0.15
CA ALA A 277 12.33 -12.39 0.33
C ALA A 277 12.25 -11.55 1.63
N LEU A 278 13.16 -11.76 2.58
CA LEU A 278 13.26 -11.04 3.85
C LEU A 278 14.38 -9.98 3.85
N ALA A 279 15.15 -9.88 2.76
CA ALA A 279 16.23 -8.90 2.60
C ALA A 279 15.77 -7.44 2.86
N GLY A 280 14.50 -7.14 2.56
CA GLY A 280 13.86 -5.84 2.81
C GLY A 280 13.85 -5.35 4.26
N TYR A 281 14.22 -6.18 5.24
CA TYR A 281 14.32 -5.79 6.66
C TYR A 281 15.76 -5.62 7.17
N ILE A 282 16.78 -5.79 6.32
CA ILE A 282 18.19 -5.54 6.70
C ILE A 282 18.39 -4.03 6.93
N PRO A 283 18.97 -3.58 8.06
CA PRO A 283 19.31 -2.18 8.27
C PRO A 283 20.19 -1.60 7.15
N PRO A 284 19.81 -0.48 6.51
CA PRO A 284 20.58 0.08 5.39
C PRO A 284 22.05 0.37 5.71
N VAL A 285 22.35 0.73 6.96
CA VAL A 285 23.73 0.99 7.43
C VAL A 285 24.66 -0.23 7.29
N LEU A 286 24.14 -1.46 7.34
CA LEU A 286 24.95 -2.68 7.22
C LEU A 286 25.26 -3.03 5.76
N LEU A 287 24.63 -2.30 4.83
CA LEU A 287 24.83 -2.44 3.39
C LEU A 287 25.75 -1.33 2.82
N SER A 288 26.23 -0.41 3.67
CA SER A 288 27.03 0.76 3.25
C SER A 288 28.45 0.44 2.80
N SER A 289 29.01 -0.67 3.25
CA SER A 289 30.41 -1.03 2.98
C SER A 289 30.54 -2.56 2.97
N PRO A 290 29.96 -3.25 1.96
CA PRO A 290 30.03 -4.70 1.87
C PRO A 290 31.48 -5.16 1.70
N THR A 291 31.88 -6.18 2.46
CA THR A 291 33.25 -6.74 2.41
C THR A 291 33.56 -7.43 1.08
N SER A 292 32.53 -7.92 0.39
CA SER A 292 32.60 -8.40 -0.99
C SER A 292 31.26 -8.18 -1.70
N VAL A 293 31.26 -8.05 -3.02
CA VAL A 293 30.06 -7.76 -3.81
C VAL A 293 29.73 -8.94 -4.73
N ASN A 294 28.86 -9.84 -4.28
CA ASN A 294 28.34 -10.93 -5.10
C ASN A 294 27.07 -10.47 -5.85
N VAL A 295 27.25 -9.94 -7.07
CA VAL A 295 26.16 -9.41 -7.91
C VAL A 295 25.06 -10.46 -8.15
N THR A 296 25.42 -11.71 -8.41
CA THR A 296 24.45 -12.82 -8.64
C THR A 296 23.59 -13.11 -7.41
N LEU A 297 24.15 -13.06 -6.20
CA LEU A 297 23.39 -13.23 -4.95
C LEU A 297 22.52 -12.00 -4.67
N ILE A 298 23.07 -10.80 -4.82
CA ILE A 298 22.38 -9.53 -4.57
C ILE A 298 21.17 -9.36 -5.49
N ASN A 299 21.27 -9.78 -6.76
CA ASN A 299 20.18 -9.70 -7.74
C ASN A 299 18.97 -10.60 -7.43
N LYS A 300 19.12 -11.65 -6.61
CA LYS A 300 18.00 -12.52 -6.20
C LYS A 300 17.10 -11.89 -5.14
N LYS A 301 17.58 -10.85 -4.45
CA LYS A 301 16.97 -10.32 -3.23
C LYS A 301 15.99 -9.18 -3.49
N SER A 302 14.99 -9.09 -2.60
CA SER A 302 13.98 -8.03 -2.59
C SER A 302 14.40 -6.89 -1.65
N TRP A 303 15.18 -5.95 -2.18
CA TRP A 303 15.58 -4.71 -1.52
C TRP A 303 14.49 -3.63 -1.57
N ARG A 304 14.41 -2.83 -0.51
CA ARG A 304 13.66 -1.56 -0.45
C ARG A 304 14.48 -0.43 -1.09
N PRO A 305 13.86 0.67 -1.57
CA PRO A 305 14.58 1.80 -2.15
C PRO A 305 15.70 2.34 -1.24
N GLU A 306 15.43 2.42 0.07
CA GLU A 306 16.34 2.96 1.09
C GLU A 306 17.58 2.09 1.31
N GLN A 307 17.48 0.79 1.00
CA GLN A 307 18.63 -0.14 1.00
C GLN A 307 19.36 -0.09 -0.35
N ALA A 308 18.60 -0.03 -1.45
CA ALA A 308 19.12 0.00 -2.79
C ALA A 308 20.02 1.21 -3.02
N VAL A 309 19.64 2.42 -2.59
CA VAL A 309 20.47 3.64 -2.74
C VAL A 309 21.83 3.55 -2.03
N VAL A 310 21.93 2.75 -0.97
CA VAL A 310 23.17 2.51 -0.22
C VAL A 310 24.02 1.44 -0.91
N LEU A 311 23.41 0.34 -1.38
CA LEU A 311 24.12 -0.72 -2.13
C LEU A 311 24.61 -0.28 -3.52
N PHE A 312 23.87 0.62 -4.18
CA PHE A 312 23.94 0.81 -5.62
C PHE A 312 25.34 1.12 -6.13
N SER A 313 26.09 2.02 -5.46
CA SER A 313 27.42 2.41 -5.93
C SER A 313 28.39 1.22 -5.96
N SER A 314 28.37 0.37 -4.93
CA SER A 314 29.22 -0.84 -4.88
C SER A 314 28.83 -1.86 -5.94
N VAL A 315 27.53 -2.11 -6.13
CA VAL A 315 27.02 -3.08 -7.12
C VAL A 315 27.23 -2.61 -8.56
N ALA A 316 26.96 -1.33 -8.84
CA ALA A 316 27.20 -0.70 -10.14
C ALA A 316 28.69 -0.62 -10.49
N SER A 317 29.56 -0.48 -9.49
CA SER A 317 31.01 -0.56 -9.68
C SER A 317 31.44 -1.98 -10.06
N ALA A 318 30.99 -2.99 -9.30
CA ALA A 318 31.41 -4.38 -9.43
C ALA A 318 30.78 -5.17 -10.60
N SER A 319 29.62 -4.77 -11.11
CA SER A 319 28.97 -5.47 -12.24
C SER A 319 29.65 -5.14 -13.58
N ASP A 320 30.02 -6.16 -14.33
CA ASP A 320 30.59 -6.05 -15.68
C ASP A 320 29.52 -5.75 -16.74
N ASN A 321 28.28 -6.17 -16.51
CA ASN A 321 27.16 -6.01 -17.44
C ASN A 321 25.98 -5.35 -16.71
N THR A 322 25.64 -4.10 -17.05
CA THR A 322 24.54 -3.40 -16.35
C THR A 322 23.16 -4.05 -16.57
N GLU A 323 22.98 -4.85 -17.62
CA GLU A 323 21.68 -5.45 -17.98
C GLU A 323 21.27 -6.62 -17.08
N GLU A 324 22.20 -7.28 -16.38
CA GLU A 324 21.88 -8.36 -15.42
C GLU A 324 21.34 -7.83 -14.07
N LEU A 325 21.55 -6.55 -13.75
CA LEU A 325 21.12 -5.96 -12.48
C LEU A 325 19.59 -6.05 -12.28
N SER A 326 19.14 -6.46 -11.10
CA SER A 326 17.71 -6.59 -10.77
C SER A 326 17.03 -5.23 -10.61
N GLU A 327 15.72 -5.15 -10.82
CA GLU A 327 14.96 -3.88 -10.69
C GLU A 327 15.05 -3.32 -9.27
N SER A 328 15.17 -4.22 -8.29
CA SER A 328 15.31 -3.92 -6.88
C SER A 328 16.66 -3.30 -6.52
N ILE A 329 17.69 -3.50 -7.36
CA ILE A 329 18.94 -2.73 -7.28
C ILE A 329 18.87 -1.45 -8.11
N LEU A 330 18.33 -1.49 -9.34
CA LEU A 330 18.32 -0.32 -10.23
C LEU A 330 17.51 0.88 -9.69
N GLN A 331 16.50 0.64 -8.84
CA GLN A 331 15.81 1.71 -8.08
C GLN A 331 16.74 2.49 -7.13
N GLY A 332 17.97 2.02 -6.87
CA GLY A 332 18.98 2.68 -6.05
C GLY A 332 19.83 3.74 -6.78
N PHE A 333 19.58 3.98 -8.08
CA PHE A 333 20.36 4.95 -8.87
C PHE A 333 20.26 6.36 -8.28
N THR A 334 21.40 7.00 -7.98
CA THR A 334 21.47 8.42 -7.56
C THR A 334 22.70 9.08 -8.16
N CYS A 335 22.69 10.41 -8.32
CA CYS A 335 23.85 11.15 -8.85
C CYS A 335 25.10 10.97 -7.99
N SER A 336 24.95 11.02 -6.66
CA SER A 336 26.05 10.74 -5.71
C SER A 336 26.65 9.33 -5.88
N ALA A 337 25.84 8.33 -6.24
CA ALA A 337 26.31 6.95 -6.40
C ALA A 337 27.03 6.68 -7.74
N VAL A 338 26.75 7.48 -8.78
CA VAL A 338 27.33 7.29 -10.14
C VAL A 338 28.39 8.31 -10.54
N GLN A 339 28.57 9.40 -9.80
CA GLN A 339 29.48 10.50 -10.15
C GLN A 339 30.95 10.09 -10.39
N ASN A 340 31.40 8.98 -9.77
CA ASN A 340 32.76 8.45 -9.92
C ASN A 340 32.87 7.36 -11.02
N LEU A 341 31.76 6.99 -11.67
CA LEU A 341 31.75 6.00 -12.75
C LEU A 341 32.03 6.66 -14.12
N PRO A 342 32.66 5.94 -15.07
CA PRO A 342 32.78 6.41 -16.45
C PRO A 342 31.41 6.70 -17.06
N ARG A 343 31.26 7.83 -17.78
CA ARG A 343 29.97 8.26 -18.35
C ARG A 343 29.31 7.19 -19.23
N SER A 344 30.10 6.38 -19.95
CA SER A 344 29.62 5.23 -20.72
C SER A 344 28.94 4.16 -19.84
N LYS A 345 29.50 3.84 -18.66
CA LYS A 345 28.88 2.92 -17.69
C LYS A 345 27.62 3.52 -17.09
N VAL A 346 27.59 4.84 -16.84
CA VAL A 346 26.36 5.54 -16.40
C VAL A 346 25.27 5.45 -17.47
N THR A 347 25.57 5.71 -18.75
CA THR A 347 24.63 5.53 -19.86
C THR A 347 24.10 4.09 -19.93
N GLN A 348 24.96 3.08 -19.74
CA GLN A 348 24.54 1.67 -19.70
C GLN A 348 23.64 1.35 -18.49
N LEU A 349 23.83 1.99 -17.33
CA LEU A 349 22.94 1.86 -16.17
C LEU A 349 21.58 2.51 -16.42
N VAL A 350 21.54 3.72 -17.00
CA VAL A 350 20.28 4.36 -17.42
C VAL A 350 19.54 3.47 -18.42
N ARG A 351 20.26 2.87 -19.39
CA ARG A 351 19.68 1.93 -20.35
C ARG A 351 19.07 0.72 -19.65
N ALA A 352 19.76 0.12 -18.69
CA ALA A 352 19.29 -1.04 -17.93
C ALA A 352 18.00 -0.78 -17.13
N CYS A 353 17.68 0.49 -16.83
CA CYS A 353 16.44 0.90 -16.16
C CYS A 353 15.20 0.95 -17.08
N ARG A 354 15.35 0.77 -18.41
CA ARG A 354 14.23 0.76 -19.36
C ARG A 354 13.27 -0.41 -19.12
N ALA A 355 12.04 -0.29 -19.63
CA ALA A 355 11.07 -1.38 -19.60
C ALA A 355 11.55 -2.57 -20.46
N ARG A 356 11.43 -3.80 -19.95
CA ARG A 356 11.85 -5.04 -20.64
C ARG A 356 10.76 -6.10 -20.52
N ALA A 357 10.58 -6.91 -21.56
CA ALA A 357 9.66 -8.04 -21.51
C ALA A 357 10.09 -9.04 -20.41
N GLY A 358 9.13 -9.55 -19.63
CA GLY A 358 9.40 -10.50 -18.55
C GLY A 358 10.04 -9.91 -17.28
N ARG A 359 10.11 -8.58 -17.14
CA ARG A 359 10.64 -7.90 -15.95
C ARG A 359 9.68 -6.83 -15.44
N ASN A 360 9.64 -6.64 -14.14
CA ASN A 360 8.93 -5.50 -13.54
C ASN A 360 9.55 -4.17 -13.95
N LYS A 361 8.73 -3.11 -13.96
CA LYS A 361 9.20 -1.73 -14.16
C LYS A 361 10.08 -1.31 -12.97
N VAL A 362 11.23 -0.69 -13.26
CA VAL A 362 12.07 -0.07 -12.21
C VAL A 362 11.34 1.16 -11.68
N VAL A 363 11.08 1.20 -10.37
CA VAL A 363 10.43 2.35 -9.73
C VAL A 363 11.50 3.39 -9.41
N LEU A 364 11.34 4.61 -9.93
CA LEU A 364 12.29 5.72 -9.82
C LEU A 364 11.57 6.98 -9.36
N LYS A 365 12.22 7.77 -8.50
CA LYS A 365 11.74 9.05 -7.96
C LYS A 365 12.24 10.22 -8.83
N GLU A 366 11.54 11.35 -8.79
CA GLU A 366 11.85 12.56 -9.59
C GLU A 366 13.35 12.97 -9.60
N PRO A 367 14.08 13.06 -8.47
CA PRO A 367 15.51 13.40 -8.48
C PRO A 367 16.40 12.38 -9.18
N GLN A 368 16.01 11.10 -9.19
CA GLN A 368 16.73 10.05 -9.89
C GLN A 368 16.56 10.23 -11.40
N LEU A 369 15.35 10.59 -11.84
CA LEU A 369 15.00 10.80 -13.24
C LEU A 369 15.62 12.08 -13.82
N THR A 370 15.67 13.19 -13.06
CA THR A 370 16.40 14.40 -13.48
C THR A 370 17.90 14.15 -13.56
N CYS A 371 18.47 13.45 -12.58
CA CYS A 371 19.86 13.01 -12.61
C CYS A 371 20.18 12.15 -13.85
N MET A 372 19.40 11.09 -14.11
CA MET A 372 19.56 10.24 -15.30
C MET A 372 19.53 11.08 -16.60
N TYR A 373 18.54 11.96 -16.74
CA TYR A 373 18.42 12.85 -17.89
C TYR A 373 19.65 13.75 -18.04
N ASN A 374 20.15 14.35 -16.96
CA ASN A 374 21.34 15.20 -16.98
C ASN A 374 22.60 14.47 -17.48
N TYR A 375 22.72 13.16 -17.27
CA TYR A 375 23.82 12.35 -17.82
C TYR A 375 23.68 12.03 -19.31
N VAL A 376 22.47 11.81 -19.81
CA VAL A 376 22.23 11.25 -21.17
C VAL A 376 21.70 12.24 -22.20
N LYS A 377 21.27 13.45 -21.80
CA LYS A 377 20.67 14.47 -22.67
C LYS A 377 21.51 14.89 -23.89
N ASP A 378 22.83 14.71 -23.82
CA ASP A 378 23.78 15.07 -24.89
C ASP A 378 24.22 13.87 -25.74
N ASP A 379 23.76 12.64 -25.44
CA ASP A 379 24.17 11.41 -26.13
C ASP A 379 23.25 11.09 -27.31
N SER A 380 23.72 11.41 -28.52
CA SER A 380 22.99 11.21 -29.78
C SER A 380 22.85 9.74 -30.21
N ASN A 381 23.49 8.79 -29.52
CA ASN A 381 23.42 7.37 -29.86
C ASN A 381 22.21 6.66 -29.24
N LEU A 382 21.50 7.31 -28.33
CA LEU A 382 20.37 6.73 -27.60
C LEU A 382 19.04 7.02 -28.29
N THR A 383 18.19 6.00 -28.41
CA THR A 383 16.79 6.17 -28.82
C THR A 383 15.89 6.39 -27.61
N PHE A 384 14.68 6.95 -27.81
CA PHE A 384 13.70 7.08 -26.72
C PHE A 384 13.32 5.73 -26.08
N THR A 385 13.44 4.63 -26.83
CA THR A 385 13.21 3.25 -26.36
C THR A 385 14.40 2.64 -25.62
N ASP A 386 15.59 3.24 -25.68
CA ASP A 386 16.73 2.86 -24.84
C ASP A 386 16.64 3.43 -23.42
N LEU A 387 15.74 4.40 -23.20
CA LEU A 387 15.61 5.16 -21.96
C LEU A 387 14.41 4.67 -21.12
N PRO A 388 14.43 4.88 -19.79
CA PRO A 388 13.24 4.69 -18.97
C PRO A 388 12.15 5.68 -19.38
N ALA A 389 10.92 5.20 -19.59
CA ALA A 389 9.81 6.06 -20.04
C ALA A 389 9.56 7.23 -19.08
N ASP A 390 9.72 7.02 -17.77
CA ASP A 390 9.57 8.06 -16.75
C ASP A 390 10.66 9.15 -16.85
N MET A 391 11.85 8.81 -17.36
CA MET A 391 12.91 9.79 -17.57
C MET A 391 12.57 10.75 -18.71
N LEU A 392 11.80 10.29 -19.70
CA LEU A 392 11.33 11.11 -20.82
C LEU A 392 10.39 12.23 -20.35
N LEU A 393 9.72 12.10 -19.19
CA LEU A 393 8.94 13.21 -18.59
C LEU A 393 9.82 14.45 -18.39
N TYR A 394 11.13 14.28 -18.18
CA TYR A 394 12.10 15.35 -17.92
C TYR A 394 12.86 15.83 -19.18
N TYR A 395 12.52 15.31 -20.36
CA TYR A 395 13.17 15.64 -21.64
C TYR A 395 12.97 17.11 -22.08
N ASN A 396 13.95 17.68 -22.79
CA ASN A 396 13.82 19.03 -23.36
C ASN A 396 12.93 19.04 -24.60
N LEU A 397 11.71 19.56 -24.45
CA LEU A 397 10.70 19.63 -25.52
C LEU A 397 11.07 20.57 -26.68
N GLN A 398 12.10 21.41 -26.53
CA GLN A 398 12.60 22.28 -27.60
C GLN A 398 13.38 21.50 -28.67
N THR A 399 14.01 20.37 -28.34
CA THR A 399 14.78 19.55 -29.31
C THR A 399 13.90 18.59 -30.13
N LEU A 400 12.61 18.50 -29.80
CA LEU A 400 11.65 17.65 -30.51
C LEU A 400 11.18 18.31 -31.81
N THR A 401 11.53 17.67 -32.93
CA THR A 401 11.15 18.04 -34.30
C THR A 401 9.92 17.25 -34.75
N LYS A 402 9.26 17.67 -35.84
CA LYS A 402 8.09 16.94 -36.36
C LYS A 402 8.39 15.47 -36.74
N VAL A 403 9.65 15.12 -37.01
CA VAL A 403 10.05 13.76 -37.44
C VAL A 403 10.20 12.82 -36.24
N ASN A 404 10.92 13.23 -35.19
CA ASN A 404 11.20 12.35 -34.04
C ASN A 404 10.09 12.37 -32.97
N CYS A 405 9.23 13.39 -32.98
CA CYS A 405 8.28 13.62 -31.91
C CYS A 405 7.20 12.52 -31.74
N GLY A 406 6.73 11.89 -32.82
CA GLY A 406 5.79 10.77 -32.72
C GLY A 406 6.38 9.55 -31.98
N SER A 407 7.67 9.27 -32.21
CA SER A 407 8.39 8.19 -31.50
C SER A 407 8.67 8.54 -30.04
N TYR A 408 8.91 9.82 -29.73
CA TYR A 408 9.03 10.32 -28.35
C TYR A 408 7.73 10.08 -27.57
N PHE A 409 6.58 10.53 -28.07
CA PHE A 409 5.32 10.35 -27.35
C PHE A 409 4.92 8.88 -27.22
N LYS A 410 5.21 8.04 -28.22
CA LYS A 410 4.99 6.59 -28.14
C LYS A 410 5.81 5.92 -27.03
N ALA A 411 7.05 6.38 -26.80
CA ALA A 411 7.87 5.88 -25.68
C ALA A 411 7.42 6.46 -24.33
N LEU A 412 7.11 7.76 -24.29
CA LEU A 412 6.55 8.45 -23.12
C LEU A 412 5.20 7.88 -22.69
N GLY A 413 4.41 7.32 -23.60
CA GLY A 413 3.14 6.66 -23.30
C GLY A 413 3.26 5.43 -22.39
N GLY A 414 4.47 4.93 -22.13
CA GLY A 414 4.73 3.91 -21.10
C GLY A 414 5.09 4.48 -19.71
N ALA A 415 5.14 5.80 -19.55
CA ALA A 415 5.53 6.46 -18.31
C ALA A 415 4.44 6.36 -17.23
N ASP A 416 4.85 6.53 -15.98
CA ASP A 416 3.96 6.84 -14.86
C ASP A 416 3.99 8.35 -14.61
N PHE A 417 2.90 9.02 -14.96
CA PHE A 417 2.78 10.47 -14.84
C PHE A 417 2.59 10.96 -13.39
N SER A 418 2.39 10.06 -12.41
CA SER A 418 2.29 10.41 -11.00
C SER A 418 3.63 10.76 -10.34
N VAL A 419 4.76 10.42 -10.98
CA VAL A 419 6.10 10.75 -10.48
C VAL A 419 6.45 12.25 -10.59
N LEU A 420 5.76 12.99 -11.47
CA LEU A 420 5.96 14.42 -11.66
C LEU A 420 5.45 15.20 -10.45
N SER A 421 6.31 16.01 -9.82
CA SER A 421 5.85 16.93 -8.79
C SER A 421 4.90 17.99 -9.37
N SER A 422 3.87 18.33 -8.59
CA SER A 422 2.94 19.43 -8.89
C SER A 422 3.64 20.78 -9.08
N VAL A 423 4.83 20.93 -8.48
CA VAL A 423 5.72 22.09 -8.56
C VAL A 423 6.10 22.44 -10.01
N LEU A 424 6.31 21.44 -10.88
CA LEU A 424 6.79 21.67 -12.24
C LEU A 424 5.68 21.95 -13.27
N ASN A 425 4.41 21.63 -12.96
CA ASN A 425 3.25 21.71 -13.87
C ASN A 425 3.54 21.15 -15.29
N ARG A 426 4.34 20.09 -15.37
CA ARG A 426 4.95 19.64 -16.63
C ARG A 426 3.96 18.89 -17.53
N GLN A 427 2.89 18.34 -16.97
CA GLN A 427 1.81 17.65 -17.66
C GLN A 427 1.18 18.54 -18.75
N SER A 428 0.88 19.81 -18.42
CA SER A 428 0.28 20.78 -19.35
C SER A 428 1.20 21.09 -20.53
N ALA A 429 2.49 21.26 -20.29
CA ALA A 429 3.50 21.51 -21.33
C ALA A 429 3.69 20.28 -22.24
N LEU A 430 3.74 19.08 -21.65
CA LEU A 430 3.82 17.81 -22.37
C LEU A 430 2.62 17.59 -23.30
N PHE A 431 1.40 17.78 -22.80
CA PHE A 431 0.19 17.62 -23.61
C PHE A 431 0.07 18.70 -24.70
N THR A 432 0.44 19.95 -24.41
CA THR A 432 0.50 21.02 -25.42
C THR A 432 1.42 20.63 -26.58
N LYS A 433 2.65 20.18 -26.27
CA LYS A 433 3.59 19.68 -27.30
C LYS A 433 3.06 18.44 -28.02
N ALA A 434 2.31 17.57 -27.35
CA ALA A 434 1.67 16.40 -27.97
C ALA A 434 0.61 16.79 -29.01
N LYS A 435 -0.16 17.87 -28.76
CA LYS A 435 -1.16 18.37 -29.72
C LYS A 435 -0.52 18.84 -31.02
N ASP A 436 0.51 19.67 -30.95
CA ASP A 436 1.28 20.15 -32.10
C ASP A 436 1.92 19.00 -32.90
N CYS A 437 2.36 17.97 -32.17
CA CYS A 437 3.08 16.82 -32.67
C CYS A 437 2.21 15.81 -33.42
N LEU A 438 1.04 15.50 -32.85
CA LEU A 438 0.13 14.46 -33.34
C LEU A 438 -1.05 15.03 -34.15
N GLY A 439 -1.02 16.33 -34.44
CA GLY A 439 -2.08 17.01 -35.21
C GLY A 439 -3.43 17.01 -34.50
N ILE A 440 -3.46 17.11 -33.18
CA ILE A 440 -4.70 17.07 -32.39
C ILE A 440 -5.38 18.44 -32.46
N SER A 441 -6.35 18.56 -33.36
CA SER A 441 -7.29 19.68 -33.42
C SER A 441 -8.52 19.42 -32.53
N GLY A 442 -9.02 20.46 -31.86
CA GLY A 442 -10.20 20.34 -30.98
C GLY A 442 -9.96 19.55 -29.69
N VAL A 443 -10.99 18.82 -29.26
CA VAL A 443 -11.09 18.12 -27.97
C VAL A 443 -11.32 16.61 -28.08
N SER A 444 -11.06 16.01 -29.24
CA SER A 444 -11.17 14.57 -29.48
C SER A 444 -9.84 13.98 -29.95
N LEU A 445 -9.60 12.72 -29.58
CA LEU A 445 -8.44 11.93 -30.01
C LEU A 445 -8.93 10.74 -30.84
N ASN A 446 -8.36 10.55 -32.02
CA ASN A 446 -8.58 9.33 -32.80
C ASN A 446 -7.80 8.14 -32.20
N ARG A 447 -8.14 6.93 -32.66
CA ARG A 447 -7.51 5.68 -32.19
C ARG A 447 -5.98 5.74 -32.16
N THR A 448 -5.35 6.17 -33.24
CA THR A 448 -3.88 6.24 -33.37
C THR A 448 -3.28 7.23 -32.38
N GLN A 449 -3.93 8.37 -32.14
CA GLN A 449 -3.51 9.35 -31.14
C GLN A 449 -3.60 8.76 -29.72
N VAL A 450 -4.68 8.04 -29.39
CA VAL A 450 -4.82 7.32 -28.11
C VAL A 450 -3.76 6.21 -27.94
N GLU A 451 -3.44 5.47 -29.02
CA GLU A 451 -2.39 4.44 -29.01
C GLU A 451 -0.99 5.04 -28.74
N VAL A 452 -0.68 6.20 -29.33
CA VAL A 452 0.60 6.90 -29.14
C VAL A 452 0.69 7.57 -27.77
N LEU A 453 -0.38 8.19 -27.27
CA LEU A 453 -0.38 8.89 -25.99
C LEU A 453 -0.29 7.94 -24.79
N GLY A 454 -0.85 6.72 -24.90
CA GLY A 454 -0.75 5.69 -23.87
C GLY A 454 -1.21 6.17 -22.50
N ASN A 455 -0.36 6.01 -21.48
CA ASN A 455 -0.62 6.43 -20.09
C ASN A 455 -0.75 7.95 -19.90
N MET A 456 -0.43 8.79 -20.89
CA MET A 456 -0.79 10.22 -20.83
C MET A 456 -2.31 10.41 -20.73
N ALA A 457 -3.12 9.42 -21.11
CA ALA A 457 -4.55 9.37 -20.84
C ALA A 457 -4.91 9.70 -19.38
N CYS A 458 -4.08 9.29 -18.41
CA CYS A 458 -4.28 9.55 -16.98
C CYS A 458 -4.22 11.03 -16.60
N THR A 459 -3.57 11.88 -17.41
CA THR A 459 -3.45 13.33 -17.18
C THR A 459 -4.35 14.15 -18.10
N LEU A 460 -5.22 13.52 -18.90
CA LEU A 460 -6.10 14.24 -19.81
C LEU A 460 -7.28 14.88 -19.07
N ASP A 461 -7.64 16.07 -19.54
CA ASP A 461 -8.86 16.74 -19.14
C ASP A 461 -10.11 15.89 -19.50
N PRO A 462 -11.16 15.87 -18.66
CA PRO A 462 -12.38 15.11 -18.89
C PRO A 462 -13.01 15.28 -20.29
N THR A 463 -12.91 16.47 -20.88
CA THR A 463 -13.46 16.74 -22.22
C THR A 463 -12.75 15.92 -23.31
N TYR A 464 -11.44 15.68 -23.18
CA TYR A 464 -10.72 14.78 -24.08
C TYR A 464 -11.12 13.33 -23.85
N ILE A 465 -11.31 12.90 -22.60
CA ILE A 465 -11.73 11.53 -22.30
C ILE A 465 -13.10 11.22 -22.90
N GLN A 466 -14.07 12.12 -22.71
CA GLN A 466 -15.45 11.92 -23.17
C GLN A 466 -15.60 11.85 -24.69
N ASN A 467 -14.82 12.62 -25.44
CA ASN A 467 -15.00 12.82 -26.90
C ASN A 467 -14.00 12.01 -27.77
N SER A 468 -13.17 11.16 -27.17
CA SER A 468 -12.13 10.39 -27.89
C SER A 468 -12.59 8.98 -28.28
N ASP A 469 -11.77 8.32 -29.12
CA ASP A 469 -11.93 6.90 -29.45
C ASP A 469 -12.05 6.03 -28.18
N PRO A 470 -13.03 5.09 -28.12
CA PRO A 470 -13.27 4.24 -26.94
C PRO A 470 -12.06 3.48 -26.40
N LEU A 471 -11.01 3.26 -27.21
CA LEU A 471 -9.75 2.69 -26.76
C LEU A 471 -9.11 3.44 -25.58
N ILE A 472 -9.48 4.71 -25.36
CA ILE A 472 -9.00 5.49 -24.22
C ILE A 472 -9.35 4.84 -22.87
N LEU A 473 -10.47 4.11 -22.79
CA LEU A 473 -10.86 3.34 -21.61
C LEU A 473 -9.83 2.26 -21.26
N GLU A 474 -9.21 1.62 -22.27
CA GLU A 474 -8.16 0.63 -22.07
C GLU A 474 -6.84 1.26 -21.59
N LYS A 475 -6.59 2.53 -21.91
CA LYS A 475 -5.44 3.28 -21.37
C LYS A 475 -5.69 3.72 -19.93
N LEU A 476 -6.93 4.12 -19.62
CA LEU A 476 -7.33 4.58 -18.29
C LEU A 476 -7.31 3.45 -17.22
N LYS A 477 -7.37 2.18 -17.62
CA LYS A 477 -7.12 1.02 -16.74
C LYS A 477 -5.71 0.99 -16.13
N ASN A 478 -4.73 1.66 -16.75
CA ASN A 478 -3.35 1.71 -16.25
C ASN A 478 -3.10 2.82 -15.23
N CYS A 479 -4.09 3.68 -14.97
CA CYS A 479 -3.91 4.84 -14.08
C CYS A 479 -3.91 4.42 -12.61
N GLY A 480 -2.90 4.89 -11.85
CA GLY A 480 -2.81 4.66 -10.40
C GLY A 480 -3.95 5.34 -9.61
N ASP A 481 -4.48 6.44 -10.13
CA ASP A 481 -5.69 7.09 -9.63
C ASP A 481 -6.44 7.83 -10.74
N LEU A 482 -7.72 8.17 -10.50
CA LEU A 482 -8.58 8.92 -11.40
C LEU A 482 -9.37 9.97 -10.62
N SER A 483 -9.42 11.20 -11.13
CA SER A 483 -10.20 12.28 -10.53
C SER A 483 -11.71 12.13 -10.80
N ASP A 484 -12.56 12.68 -9.94
CA ASP A 484 -14.03 12.55 -10.03
C ASP A 484 -14.59 13.08 -11.36
N SER A 485 -13.96 14.10 -11.95
CA SER A 485 -14.34 14.64 -13.24
C SER A 485 -13.94 13.72 -14.40
N GLN A 486 -12.77 13.05 -14.32
CA GLN A 486 -12.38 12.01 -15.28
C GLN A 486 -13.27 10.77 -15.16
N VAL A 487 -13.65 10.37 -13.94
CA VAL A 487 -14.64 9.30 -13.69
C VAL A 487 -15.99 9.62 -14.35
N THR A 488 -16.45 10.87 -14.22
CA THR A 488 -17.69 11.35 -14.86
C THR A 488 -17.61 11.24 -16.40
N ALA A 489 -16.47 11.62 -16.99
CA ALA A 489 -16.25 11.46 -18.43
C ALA A 489 -16.18 9.99 -18.88
N ILE A 490 -15.51 9.13 -18.10
CA ILE A 490 -15.47 7.67 -18.31
C ILE A 490 -16.89 7.08 -18.33
N GLN A 491 -17.72 7.42 -17.34
CA GLN A 491 -19.10 6.95 -17.28
C GLN A 491 -19.93 7.45 -18.46
N THR A 492 -19.75 8.71 -18.86
CA THR A 492 -20.46 9.29 -20.02
C THR A 492 -20.08 8.56 -21.32
N LEU A 493 -18.79 8.26 -21.51
CA LEU A 493 -18.33 7.48 -22.66
C LEU A 493 -18.85 6.03 -22.62
N LEU A 494 -18.80 5.36 -21.47
CA LEU A 494 -19.37 4.01 -21.28
C LEU A 494 -20.87 3.97 -21.58
N PHE A 495 -21.64 4.95 -21.09
CA PHE A 495 -23.10 5.02 -21.29
C PHE A 495 -23.52 5.39 -22.71
N SER A 496 -22.60 5.88 -23.56
CA SER A 496 -22.90 6.17 -24.97
C SER A 496 -23.31 4.93 -25.78
N GLY A 497 -22.96 3.71 -25.31
CA GLY A 497 -23.15 2.45 -26.04
C GLY A 497 -22.18 2.24 -27.21
N ASN A 498 -21.45 3.27 -27.64
CA ASN A 498 -20.51 3.26 -28.77
C ASN A 498 -19.12 2.72 -28.39
N THR A 499 -19.04 1.84 -27.38
CA THR A 499 -17.78 1.25 -26.89
C THR A 499 -17.74 -0.25 -27.16
N SER A 500 -16.58 -0.89 -26.98
CA SER A 500 -16.46 -2.35 -27.03
C SER A 500 -17.31 -3.11 -26.00
N TYR A 501 -17.88 -2.40 -25.02
CA TYR A 501 -18.75 -2.95 -23.97
C TYR A 501 -20.24 -2.95 -24.37
N GLY A 502 -20.60 -2.35 -25.50
CA GLY A 502 -21.98 -2.27 -25.98
C GLY A 502 -22.91 -1.43 -25.10
N ASN A 503 -24.22 -1.60 -25.29
CA ASN A 503 -25.24 -0.80 -24.61
C ASN A 503 -25.36 -1.17 -23.11
N PRO A 504 -25.51 -0.19 -22.20
CA PRO A 504 -25.75 -0.46 -20.78
C PRO A 504 -26.93 -1.40 -20.45
N SER A 505 -27.93 -1.54 -21.33
CA SER A 505 -29.03 -2.49 -21.14
C SER A 505 -28.64 -3.96 -21.39
N THR A 506 -27.51 -4.22 -22.05
CA THR A 506 -27.00 -5.57 -22.36
C THR A 506 -25.78 -5.97 -21.51
N TRP A 507 -25.42 -5.16 -20.51
CA TRP A 507 -24.25 -5.43 -19.66
C TRP A 507 -24.50 -6.60 -18.71
N THR A 508 -23.47 -7.42 -18.52
CA THR A 508 -23.51 -8.64 -17.69
C THR A 508 -22.29 -8.72 -16.77
N GLN A 509 -22.19 -9.81 -16.00
CA GLN A 509 -20.97 -10.17 -15.26
C GLN A 509 -19.71 -10.07 -16.12
N GLN A 510 -19.76 -10.56 -17.36
CA GLN A 510 -18.63 -10.52 -18.30
C GLN A 510 -18.19 -9.08 -18.62
N THR A 511 -19.13 -8.13 -18.65
CA THR A 511 -18.80 -6.71 -18.86
C THR A 511 -18.01 -6.15 -17.67
N LEU A 512 -18.40 -6.49 -16.43
CA LEU A 512 -17.67 -6.09 -15.22
C LEU A 512 -16.24 -6.68 -15.21
N ASP A 513 -16.11 -7.96 -15.56
CA ASP A 513 -14.80 -8.64 -15.65
C ASP A 513 -13.90 -8.00 -16.72
N GLN A 514 -14.46 -7.61 -17.88
CA GLN A 514 -13.74 -6.94 -18.96
C GLN A 514 -13.33 -5.49 -18.62
N LEU A 515 -14.12 -4.77 -17.82
CA LEU A 515 -13.81 -3.41 -17.38
C LEU A 515 -12.60 -3.35 -16.43
N GLY A 516 -12.20 -4.50 -15.85
CA GLY A 516 -10.97 -4.62 -15.05
C GLY A 516 -11.00 -3.79 -13.78
N ILE A 517 -10.07 -2.85 -13.62
CA ILE A 517 -9.98 -2.01 -12.42
C ILE A 517 -11.00 -0.86 -12.39
N LEU A 518 -11.57 -0.46 -13.53
CA LEU A 518 -12.43 0.72 -13.63
C LEU A 518 -13.60 0.73 -12.62
N PRO A 519 -14.34 -0.37 -12.36
CA PRO A 519 -15.46 -0.38 -11.41
C PRO A 519 -15.11 0.06 -9.98
N LEU A 520 -13.83 0.05 -9.58
CA LEU A 520 -13.36 0.62 -8.30
C LEU A 520 -13.72 2.11 -8.14
N TYR A 521 -13.78 2.85 -9.25
CA TYR A 521 -13.92 4.31 -9.26
C TYR A 521 -15.35 4.79 -9.58
N LEU A 522 -16.17 3.94 -10.22
CA LEU A 522 -17.45 4.34 -10.81
C LEU A 522 -18.57 4.48 -9.76
N ASP A 523 -19.47 5.43 -9.99
CA ASP A 523 -20.51 5.82 -9.04
C ASP A 523 -21.77 4.94 -9.06
N GLN A 524 -22.73 5.28 -8.19
CA GLN A 524 -24.04 4.66 -8.05
C GLN A 524 -24.85 4.53 -9.37
N SER A 525 -24.69 5.45 -10.33
CA SER A 525 -25.39 5.41 -11.62
C SER A 525 -24.85 4.32 -12.55
N PHE A 526 -23.55 3.98 -12.43
CA PHE A 526 -22.95 2.82 -13.09
C PHE A 526 -23.41 1.52 -12.44
N TRP A 527 -23.29 1.42 -11.11
CA TRP A 527 -23.73 0.22 -10.39
C TRP A 527 -25.22 -0.06 -10.60
N GLY A 528 -26.03 1.00 -10.67
CA GLY A 528 -27.46 0.96 -11.02
C GLY A 528 -27.84 0.37 -12.39
N LYS A 529 -26.87 -0.04 -13.23
CA LYS A 529 -27.10 -0.78 -14.48
C LYS A 529 -27.19 -2.30 -14.29
N PHE A 530 -26.73 -2.82 -13.15
CA PHE A 530 -26.66 -4.26 -12.87
C PHE A 530 -27.75 -4.71 -11.90
N SER A 531 -28.04 -6.01 -11.85
CA SER A 531 -28.87 -6.57 -10.78
C SER A 531 -28.07 -6.66 -9.47
N SER A 532 -28.76 -6.71 -8.33
CA SER A 532 -28.09 -6.96 -7.03
C SER A 532 -27.31 -8.28 -7.05
N THR A 533 -27.87 -9.34 -7.65
CA THR A 533 -27.22 -10.65 -7.77
C THR A 533 -25.93 -10.58 -8.58
N THR A 534 -25.94 -9.88 -9.73
CA THR A 534 -24.75 -9.67 -10.57
C THR A 534 -23.68 -8.88 -9.80
N THR A 535 -24.07 -7.80 -9.13
CA THR A 535 -23.17 -6.97 -8.32
C THR A 535 -22.51 -7.81 -7.20
N THR A 536 -23.28 -8.56 -6.40
CA THR A 536 -22.74 -9.42 -5.34
C THR A 536 -21.79 -10.50 -5.89
N THR A 537 -22.14 -11.10 -7.03
CA THR A 537 -21.31 -12.13 -7.69
C THR A 537 -19.96 -11.56 -8.11
N PHE A 538 -19.92 -10.40 -8.77
CA PHE A 538 -18.67 -9.72 -9.14
C PHE A 538 -17.86 -9.29 -7.91
N LEU A 539 -18.48 -8.65 -6.92
CA LEU A 539 -17.77 -8.17 -5.73
C LEU A 539 -17.09 -9.31 -4.94
N SER A 540 -17.68 -10.51 -4.96
CA SER A 540 -17.12 -11.71 -4.33
C SER A 540 -15.76 -12.16 -4.88
N SER A 541 -15.43 -11.83 -6.14
CA SER A 541 -14.11 -12.10 -6.74
C SER A 541 -13.25 -10.83 -6.85
N PHE A 542 -13.88 -9.67 -7.04
CA PHE A 542 -13.20 -8.39 -7.20
C PHE A 542 -12.58 -7.90 -5.90
N ILE A 543 -13.31 -7.90 -4.78
CA ILE A 543 -12.81 -7.40 -3.49
C ILE A 543 -11.55 -8.17 -3.01
N PRO A 544 -11.49 -9.51 -3.03
CA PRO A 544 -10.25 -10.25 -2.73
C PRO A 544 -9.08 -9.87 -3.64
N THR A 545 -9.35 -9.61 -4.92
CA THR A 545 -8.32 -9.19 -5.89
C THR A 545 -7.75 -7.81 -5.52
N LEU A 546 -8.61 -6.84 -5.20
CA LEU A 546 -8.19 -5.50 -4.77
C LEU A 546 -7.40 -5.53 -3.45
N ARG A 547 -7.80 -6.37 -2.49
CA ARG A 547 -7.07 -6.57 -1.23
C ARG A 547 -5.69 -7.19 -1.46
N LYS A 548 -5.60 -8.20 -2.35
CA LYS A 548 -4.32 -8.80 -2.76
C LYS A 548 -3.40 -7.79 -3.46
N GLN A 549 -3.98 -6.85 -4.21
CA GLN A 549 -3.28 -5.71 -4.82
C GLN A 549 -2.95 -4.58 -3.83
N LYS A 550 -3.35 -4.70 -2.55
CA LYS A 550 -3.16 -3.69 -1.49
C LYS A 550 -3.76 -2.33 -1.85
N VAL A 551 -4.92 -2.33 -2.50
CA VAL A 551 -5.69 -1.11 -2.79
C VAL A 551 -6.05 -0.39 -1.49
N GLN A 552 -5.89 0.93 -1.49
CA GLN A 552 -6.11 1.79 -0.32
C GLN A 552 -7.56 1.71 0.20
N ASN A 553 -7.73 1.62 1.51
CA ASN A 553 -9.05 1.42 2.13
C ASN A 553 -10.10 2.48 1.72
N TRP A 554 -9.72 3.75 1.55
CA TRP A 554 -10.66 4.80 1.13
C TRP A 554 -11.25 4.58 -0.28
N LYS A 555 -10.49 3.96 -1.21
CA LYS A 555 -10.98 3.58 -2.54
C LYS A 555 -12.01 2.47 -2.43
N LEU A 556 -11.73 1.48 -1.59
CA LEU A 556 -12.65 0.39 -1.29
C LEU A 556 -13.93 0.93 -0.58
N GLU A 557 -13.82 1.92 0.31
CA GLU A 557 -14.98 2.56 0.95
C GLU A 557 -15.86 3.28 -0.07
N ARG A 558 -15.27 4.01 -1.04
CA ARG A 558 -16.01 4.61 -2.17
C ARG A 558 -16.74 3.54 -3.00
N LEU A 559 -16.05 2.44 -3.35
CA LEU A 559 -16.64 1.31 -4.08
C LEU A 559 -17.84 0.72 -3.33
N PHE A 560 -17.71 0.43 -2.03
CA PHE A 560 -18.82 -0.09 -1.22
C PHE A 560 -20.01 0.87 -1.21
N LYS A 561 -19.79 2.17 -0.96
CA LYS A 561 -20.86 3.18 -0.94
C LYS A 561 -21.57 3.29 -2.29
N ALA A 562 -20.82 3.26 -3.40
CA ALA A 562 -21.39 3.33 -4.75
C ALA A 562 -22.19 2.08 -5.12
N ALA A 563 -21.64 0.90 -4.88
CA ALA A 563 -22.27 -0.38 -5.24
C ALA A 563 -23.49 -0.72 -4.36
N ASN A 564 -23.45 -0.40 -3.06
CA ASN A 564 -24.50 -0.75 -2.09
C ASN A 564 -25.79 0.08 -2.23
N SER A 565 -25.80 1.03 -3.16
CA SER A 565 -26.89 1.98 -3.43
C SER A 565 -28.27 1.40 -3.75
N PHE A 566 -28.36 0.10 -4.04
CA PHE A 566 -29.63 -0.63 -4.21
C PHE A 566 -30.43 -0.79 -2.91
N THR A 567 -29.76 -0.96 -1.77
CA THR A 567 -30.40 -1.21 -0.47
C THR A 567 -31.26 -0.03 -0.02
N ALA A 568 -30.73 1.19 -0.21
CA ALA A 568 -31.43 2.45 0.05
C ALA A 568 -32.75 2.62 -0.73
N LYS A 569 -32.90 2.00 -1.91
CA LYS A 569 -34.16 2.05 -2.68
C LYS A 569 -35.20 1.03 -2.19
N SER A 570 -34.76 -0.11 -1.64
CA SER A 570 -35.66 -1.16 -1.15
C SER A 570 -36.30 -0.79 0.20
N ILE A 571 -35.52 -0.24 1.13
CA ILE A 571 -35.95 -0.01 2.52
C ILE A 571 -36.90 1.21 2.63
N ASN A 572 -36.72 2.23 1.81
CA ASN A 572 -37.48 3.49 1.86
C ASN A 572 -38.99 3.37 1.54
N THR A 573 -39.47 2.22 1.06
CA THR A 573 -40.91 2.00 0.82
C THR A 573 -41.64 1.33 2.00
N LYS A 574 -40.94 0.85 3.04
CA LYS A 574 -41.55 0.16 4.19
C LYS A 574 -41.23 0.78 5.56
N ALA A 575 -40.16 1.55 5.69
CA ALA A 575 -39.73 2.11 6.97
C ALA A 575 -40.39 3.47 7.32
N ARG A 576 -41.71 3.47 7.60
CA ARG A 576 -42.34 4.56 8.39
C ARG A 576 -42.79 4.03 9.75
N ALA A 577 -42.15 4.58 10.80
CA ALA A 577 -42.46 4.44 12.22
C ALA A 577 -42.26 3.05 12.90
N VAL A 578 -41.04 2.80 13.41
CA VAL A 578 -40.81 2.08 14.68
C VAL A 578 -39.63 2.72 15.44
N THR A 579 -39.78 2.94 16.74
CA THR A 579 -38.69 3.36 17.64
C THR A 579 -37.90 2.14 18.12
N ARG A 580 -36.56 2.21 18.00
CA ARG A 580 -35.61 1.09 17.76
C ARG A 580 -35.74 0.50 16.36
N ALA A 581 -34.70 0.67 15.56
CA ALA A 581 -34.56 -0.02 14.29
C ALA A 581 -34.39 -1.52 14.55
N ALA A 582 -35.40 -2.32 14.21
CA ALA A 582 -35.26 -3.76 14.16
C ALA A 582 -34.37 -4.16 12.99
N CYS A 583 -33.65 -5.27 13.12
CA CYS A 583 -32.97 -5.88 11.98
C CYS A 583 -34.01 -6.39 10.98
N THR A 584 -33.99 -5.83 9.76
CA THR A 584 -34.91 -6.19 8.66
C THR A 584 -34.20 -6.73 7.42
N THR A 585 -32.92 -6.40 7.23
CA THR A 585 -32.07 -6.98 6.18
C THR A 585 -31.75 -8.46 6.44
N GLY A 586 -31.83 -8.90 7.70
CA GLY A 586 -31.45 -10.24 8.15
C GLY A 586 -30.20 -10.19 9.03
N ASN A 587 -30.21 -10.97 10.12
CA ASN A 587 -29.11 -10.97 11.10
C ASN A 587 -27.79 -11.32 10.42
N ILE A 588 -26.72 -10.60 10.78
CA ILE A 588 -25.38 -10.98 10.35
C ILE A 588 -25.06 -12.32 11.02
N THR A 589 -24.48 -13.25 10.28
CA THR A 589 -24.09 -14.59 10.77
C THR A 589 -22.63 -14.88 10.45
N LYS A 590 -22.08 -15.98 10.96
CA LYS A 590 -20.74 -16.48 10.59
C LYS A 590 -20.61 -16.71 9.08
N ALA A 591 -21.67 -17.22 8.45
CA ALA A 591 -21.78 -17.41 7.00
C ALA A 591 -21.67 -16.05 6.27
N THR A 592 -22.47 -15.07 6.70
CA THR A 592 -22.46 -13.69 6.19
C THR A 592 -21.09 -13.02 6.35
N ILE A 593 -20.40 -13.21 7.48
CA ILE A 593 -19.06 -12.68 7.71
C ILE A 593 -18.02 -13.36 6.81
N ALA A 594 -18.19 -14.64 6.47
CA ALA A 594 -17.26 -15.39 5.62
C ALA A 594 -17.35 -15.02 4.13
N ASP A 595 -18.52 -14.55 3.65
CA ASP A 595 -18.73 -14.03 2.30
C ASP A 595 -17.68 -12.95 1.93
N PRO A 596 -16.91 -13.08 0.83
CA PRO A 596 -15.92 -12.08 0.42
C PRO A 596 -16.48 -10.69 0.08
N SER A 597 -17.78 -10.58 -0.20
CA SER A 597 -18.49 -9.33 -0.50
C SER A 597 -18.97 -8.58 0.75
N PHE A 598 -18.96 -9.20 1.94
CA PHE A 598 -19.31 -8.56 3.21
C PHE A 598 -18.47 -7.28 3.45
N PRO A 599 -19.07 -6.14 3.86
CA PRO A 599 -20.43 -5.98 4.41
C PRO A 599 -21.49 -5.46 3.41
N PHE A 600 -21.39 -5.80 2.12
CA PHE A 600 -22.40 -5.43 1.12
C PHE A 600 -23.82 -5.90 1.52
N GLY A 601 -24.84 -5.11 1.19
CA GLY A 601 -26.25 -5.40 1.51
C GLY A 601 -26.80 -4.73 2.77
N TYR A 602 -25.95 -4.16 3.62
CA TYR A 602 -26.36 -3.44 4.83
C TYR A 602 -26.15 -1.92 4.69
N ASP A 603 -27.08 -1.11 5.19
CA ASP A 603 -26.81 0.30 5.50
C ASP A 603 -26.31 0.45 6.96
N SER A 604 -25.94 1.65 7.39
CA SER A 604 -25.38 1.89 8.73
C SER A 604 -26.32 1.54 9.88
N THR A 605 -27.63 1.72 9.68
CA THR A 605 -28.66 1.43 10.68
C THR A 605 -28.96 -0.06 10.73
N GLN A 606 -29.05 -0.72 9.57
CA GLN A 606 -29.24 -2.16 9.49
C GLN A 606 -27.99 -2.92 9.94
N PHE A 607 -26.78 -2.45 9.64
CA PHE A 607 -25.53 -3.06 10.12
C PHE A 607 -25.47 -3.07 11.64
N ASP A 608 -25.76 -1.93 12.30
CA ASP A 608 -25.78 -1.84 13.77
C ASP A 608 -26.89 -2.71 14.41
N ALA A 609 -28.09 -2.71 13.82
CA ALA A 609 -29.22 -3.49 14.31
C ALA A 609 -29.07 -5.01 14.10
N CYS A 610 -28.40 -5.44 13.02
CA CYS A 610 -28.22 -6.84 12.65
C CYS A 610 -26.91 -7.47 13.16
N LEU A 611 -25.98 -6.67 13.71
CA LEU A 611 -24.74 -7.16 14.33
C LEU A 611 -24.96 -7.47 15.82
N ASP A 612 -25.09 -8.74 16.17
CA ASP A 612 -25.14 -9.18 17.56
C ASP A 612 -23.79 -9.01 18.29
N ASN A 613 -23.86 -8.66 19.57
CA ASN A 613 -22.68 -8.43 20.42
C ASN A 613 -21.90 -9.72 20.72
N THR A 614 -22.57 -10.87 20.84
CA THR A 614 -21.89 -12.17 21.06
C THR A 614 -21.23 -12.65 19.77
N LEU A 615 -21.88 -12.46 18.62
CA LEU A 615 -21.28 -12.71 17.31
C LEU A 615 -20.04 -11.85 17.10
N LEU A 616 -20.12 -10.54 17.36
CA LEU A 616 -18.98 -9.62 17.27
C LEU A 616 -17.83 -10.07 18.17
N LYS A 617 -18.08 -10.33 19.47
CA LYS A 617 -17.07 -10.79 20.42
C LYS A 617 -16.31 -12.04 19.95
N ASN A 618 -16.99 -12.93 19.24
CA ASN A 618 -16.43 -14.20 18.77
C ASN A 618 -15.76 -14.11 17.39
N ASN A 619 -15.82 -12.97 16.68
CA ASN A 619 -15.39 -12.80 15.28
C ASN A 619 -14.77 -11.40 15.02
N ILE A 620 -14.09 -10.81 16.02
CA ILE A 620 -13.53 -9.46 15.93
C ILE A 620 -12.59 -9.33 14.73
N ALA A 621 -11.63 -10.23 14.57
CA ALA A 621 -10.67 -10.18 13.46
C ALA A 621 -11.37 -10.34 12.09
N ALA A 622 -12.24 -11.34 11.97
CA ALA A 622 -12.95 -11.63 10.71
C ALA A 622 -13.88 -10.49 10.24
N ILE A 623 -14.42 -9.69 11.17
CA ILE A 623 -15.22 -8.50 10.87
C ILE A 623 -14.32 -7.29 10.56
N THR A 624 -13.35 -6.99 11.42
CA THR A 624 -12.48 -5.80 11.30
C THR A 624 -11.56 -5.85 10.08
N GLU A 625 -11.16 -7.05 9.63
CA GLU A 625 -10.43 -7.24 8.37
C GLU A 625 -11.31 -6.94 7.15
N LYS A 626 -12.64 -6.97 7.28
CA LYS A 626 -13.58 -6.80 6.16
C LYS A 626 -14.25 -5.43 6.08
N VAL A 627 -14.60 -4.86 7.22
CA VAL A 627 -15.33 -3.59 7.33
C VAL A 627 -14.37 -2.41 7.25
N ILE A 628 -14.74 -1.40 6.45
CA ILE A 628 -13.98 -0.16 6.25
C ILE A 628 -14.87 1.09 6.14
N ASP A 629 -16.20 0.95 6.10
CA ASP A 629 -17.10 2.10 6.12
C ASP A 629 -17.07 2.77 7.49
N SER A 630 -16.72 4.05 7.52
CA SER A 630 -16.59 4.88 8.72
C SER A 630 -17.78 4.78 9.69
N SER A 631 -19.01 4.63 9.21
CA SER A 631 -20.18 4.44 10.07
C SER A 631 -20.23 3.04 10.70
N PHE A 632 -19.89 1.99 9.95
CA PHE A 632 -19.88 0.62 10.46
C PHE A 632 -18.72 0.40 11.44
N LEU A 633 -17.55 0.99 11.14
CA LEU A 633 -16.40 1.03 12.06
C LEU A 633 -16.80 1.65 13.41
N THR A 634 -17.57 2.74 13.38
CA THR A 634 -18.08 3.42 14.59
C THR A 634 -19.05 2.53 15.38
N SER A 635 -19.96 1.83 14.70
CA SER A 635 -20.87 0.85 15.33
C SER A 635 -20.11 -0.31 15.98
N ILE A 636 -19.06 -0.83 15.32
CA ILE A 636 -18.21 -1.89 15.89
C ILE A 636 -17.51 -1.38 17.15
N LEU A 637 -16.83 -0.23 17.11
CA LEU A 637 -16.13 0.32 18.27
C LEU A 637 -17.08 0.59 19.44
N SER A 638 -18.28 1.13 19.16
CA SER A 638 -19.33 1.33 20.17
C SER A 638 -19.73 0.03 20.86
N LYS A 639 -20.00 -1.05 20.10
CA LYS A 639 -20.33 -2.37 20.67
C LYS A 639 -19.16 -3.01 21.41
N LEU A 640 -17.92 -2.84 20.95
CA LEU A 640 -16.72 -3.29 21.67
C LEU A 640 -16.56 -2.55 23.01
N ASN A 641 -16.76 -1.23 23.04
CA ASN A 641 -16.74 -0.45 24.27
C ASN A 641 -17.87 -0.86 25.25
N GLN A 642 -19.02 -1.30 24.76
CA GLN A 642 -20.10 -1.87 25.59
C GLN A 642 -19.74 -3.25 26.15
N LEU A 643 -19.08 -4.10 25.35
CA LEU A 643 -18.63 -5.45 25.74
C LEU A 643 -17.45 -5.41 26.72
N PHE A 644 -16.61 -4.38 26.65
CA PHE A 644 -15.37 -4.23 27.40
C PHE A 644 -15.30 -2.84 28.08
N PRO A 645 -16.19 -2.54 29.06
CA PRO A 645 -16.31 -1.21 29.65
C PRO A 645 -15.05 -0.75 30.40
N SER A 646 -14.22 -1.69 30.86
CA SER A 646 -12.92 -1.41 31.49
C SER A 646 -11.79 -1.10 30.51
N GLY A 647 -12.01 -1.24 29.20
CA GLY A 647 -10.99 -1.08 28.17
C GLY A 647 -10.67 -2.37 27.40
N LEU A 648 -9.97 -2.21 26.27
CA LEU A 648 -9.58 -3.29 25.37
C LEU A 648 -8.17 -3.80 25.71
N SER A 649 -7.98 -5.13 25.72
CA SER A 649 -6.67 -5.77 25.96
C SER A 649 -5.78 -5.71 24.71
N ASP A 650 -4.45 -5.84 24.88
CA ASP A 650 -3.46 -5.84 23.79
C ASP A 650 -3.88 -6.72 22.60
N GLY A 651 -4.37 -7.95 22.87
CA GLY A 651 -4.80 -8.90 21.85
C GLY A 651 -6.07 -8.50 21.08
N VAL A 652 -6.98 -7.73 21.69
CA VAL A 652 -8.14 -7.15 20.99
C VAL A 652 -7.74 -5.90 20.23
N VAL A 653 -6.91 -5.04 20.83
CA VAL A 653 -6.40 -3.81 20.20
C VAL A 653 -5.57 -4.12 18.95
N GLN A 654 -4.74 -5.17 18.99
CA GLN A 654 -3.92 -5.65 17.87
C GLN A 654 -4.75 -6.03 16.64
N ILE A 655 -6.02 -6.43 16.80
CA ILE A 655 -6.90 -6.88 15.71
C ILE A 655 -8.01 -5.88 15.36
N LEU A 656 -7.96 -4.63 15.84
CA LEU A 656 -8.97 -3.62 15.48
C LEU A 656 -8.91 -3.18 14.01
N ASN A 657 -7.75 -3.28 13.35
CA ASN A 657 -7.52 -2.80 11.99
C ASN A 657 -8.06 -1.36 11.81
N ALA A 658 -8.87 -1.11 10.77
CA ALA A 658 -9.47 0.20 10.50
C ALA A 658 -10.41 0.71 11.62
N VAL A 659 -10.99 -0.18 12.45
CA VAL A 659 -11.87 0.22 13.59
C VAL A 659 -11.10 1.06 14.61
N SER A 660 -9.77 0.92 14.68
CA SER A 660 -8.94 1.77 15.54
C SER A 660 -9.04 3.25 15.17
N ARG A 661 -9.24 3.61 13.90
CA ARG A 661 -9.16 5.01 13.43
C ARG A 661 -10.35 5.89 13.81
N VAL A 662 -11.50 5.29 14.12
CA VAL A 662 -12.68 6.02 14.63
C VAL A 662 -12.62 6.25 16.15
N ALA A 663 -11.56 5.80 16.82
CA ALA A 663 -11.39 5.96 18.27
C ALA A 663 -10.96 7.37 18.66
N THR A 664 -11.58 7.91 19.71
CA THR A 664 -11.12 9.17 20.32
C THR A 664 -9.90 8.95 21.21
N VAL A 665 -9.22 10.04 21.60
CA VAL A 665 -8.18 9.98 22.64
C VAL A 665 -8.71 9.41 23.97
N SER A 666 -10.01 9.60 24.27
CA SER A 666 -10.67 9.02 25.43
C SER A 666 -10.80 7.50 25.33
N ASP A 667 -11.11 6.96 24.15
CA ASP A 667 -11.12 5.51 23.90
C ASP A 667 -9.71 4.92 24.01
N ILE A 668 -8.74 5.52 23.33
CA ILE A 668 -7.31 5.13 23.35
C ILE A 668 -6.78 5.10 24.79
N SER A 669 -7.18 6.04 25.66
CA SER A 669 -6.73 6.07 27.06
C SER A 669 -7.06 4.80 27.85
N LYS A 670 -8.13 4.09 27.47
CA LYS A 670 -8.62 2.84 28.10
C LYS A 670 -7.98 1.59 27.50
N TRP A 671 -7.26 1.69 26.38
CA TRP A 671 -6.64 0.53 25.74
C TRP A 671 -5.36 0.09 26.45
N ASN A 672 -5.12 -1.22 26.48
CA ASN A 672 -3.80 -1.76 26.79
C ASN A 672 -2.97 -1.78 25.50
N ILE A 673 -1.84 -1.08 25.54
CA ILE A 673 -0.86 -0.96 24.46
C ILE A 673 0.48 -1.21 25.12
N THR A 674 0.75 -2.46 25.47
CA THR A 674 1.92 -2.86 26.27
C THR A 674 2.97 -3.59 25.44
N THR A 675 2.56 -4.22 24.33
CA THR A 675 3.43 -4.99 23.44
C THR A 675 3.78 -4.24 22.15
N ILE A 676 4.97 -4.52 21.61
CA ILE A 676 5.41 -3.99 20.32
C ILE A 676 4.52 -4.48 19.17
N ASP A 677 3.96 -5.69 19.29
CA ASP A 677 3.03 -6.28 18.33
C ASP A 677 1.72 -5.46 18.24
N THR A 678 1.18 -5.01 19.39
CA THR A 678 0.00 -4.12 19.44
C THR A 678 0.32 -2.71 18.94
N LEU A 679 1.46 -2.13 19.33
CA LEU A 679 1.89 -0.82 18.81
C LEU A 679 2.07 -0.84 17.28
N SER A 680 2.72 -1.88 16.74
CA SER A 680 2.96 -2.02 15.30
C SER A 680 1.66 -2.19 14.51
N SER A 681 0.70 -2.95 15.02
CA SER A 681 -0.61 -3.07 14.38
C SER A 681 -1.36 -1.72 14.34
N LEU A 682 -1.35 -0.97 15.45
CA LEU A 682 -1.96 0.36 15.49
C LEU A 682 -1.30 1.33 14.50
N MET A 683 0.03 1.28 14.34
CA MET A 683 0.78 2.18 13.45
C MET A 683 0.76 1.78 11.96
N ASN A 684 0.12 0.65 11.60
CA ASN A 684 0.00 0.22 10.20
C ASN A 684 -0.83 1.23 9.36
N LEU A 685 -0.16 1.96 8.46
CA LEU A 685 -0.75 3.00 7.61
C LEU A 685 -1.80 2.50 6.62
N ILE A 686 -1.86 1.19 6.32
CA ILE A 686 -2.91 0.61 5.46
C ILE A 686 -4.31 0.85 6.07
N ASN A 687 -4.39 0.88 7.41
CA ASN A 687 -5.63 1.12 8.14
C ASN A 687 -6.07 2.59 8.14
N GLY A 688 -5.30 3.50 7.54
CA GLY A 688 -5.52 4.96 7.55
C GLY A 688 -4.55 5.70 8.46
N ASP A 689 -4.57 7.03 8.41
CA ASP A 689 -3.69 7.88 9.22
C ASP A 689 -4.23 8.13 10.63
N TRP A 690 -3.35 8.56 11.53
CA TRP A 690 -3.70 9.08 12.86
C TRP A 690 -3.58 10.60 12.87
N THR A 691 -4.40 11.28 13.67
CA THR A 691 -4.08 12.66 14.07
C THR A 691 -2.85 12.70 14.98
N SER A 692 -2.22 13.87 15.09
CA SER A 692 -1.07 14.07 16.00
C SER A 692 -1.42 13.71 17.45
N ASP A 693 -2.62 14.08 17.92
CA ASP A 693 -3.01 13.81 19.32
C ASP A 693 -3.30 12.33 19.58
N GLN A 694 -3.95 11.63 18.63
CA GLN A 694 -4.18 10.18 18.74
C GLN A 694 -2.86 9.39 18.69
N SER A 695 -1.97 9.70 17.75
CA SER A 695 -0.68 9.02 17.63
C SER A 695 0.21 9.28 18.86
N LYS A 696 0.27 10.53 19.35
CA LYS A 696 0.93 10.88 20.61
C LYS A 696 0.35 10.09 21.79
N ALA A 697 -0.97 9.99 21.90
CA ALA A 697 -1.62 9.23 22.97
C ALA A 697 -1.28 7.73 22.93
N ILE A 698 -1.28 7.11 21.75
CA ILE A 698 -0.92 5.70 21.57
C ILE A 698 0.54 5.45 21.96
N ILE A 699 1.47 6.26 21.46
CA ILE A 699 2.91 6.07 21.70
C ILE A 699 3.25 6.35 23.16
N MET A 700 2.70 7.41 23.76
CA MET A 700 2.92 7.71 25.19
C MET A 700 2.28 6.66 26.12
N LYS A 701 1.17 6.02 25.71
CA LYS A 701 0.62 4.87 26.43
C LYS A 701 1.59 3.69 26.40
N TYR A 702 2.18 3.36 25.25
CA TYR A 702 3.21 2.33 25.12
C TYR A 702 4.46 2.62 25.97
N LEU A 703 4.96 3.84 25.93
CA LEU A 703 6.14 4.28 26.70
C LEU A 703 5.87 4.46 28.21
N SER A 704 4.61 4.39 28.65
CA SER A 704 4.28 4.41 30.09
C SER A 704 4.62 3.09 30.80
N VAL A 705 4.84 2.02 30.05
CA VAL A 705 5.30 0.73 30.56
C VAL A 705 6.82 0.77 30.73
N ALA A 706 7.32 0.55 31.95
CA ALA A 706 8.72 0.83 32.32
C ALA A 706 9.81 0.09 31.52
N VAL A 707 9.48 -1.01 30.83
CA VAL A 707 10.43 -1.77 29.98
C VAL A 707 10.47 -1.27 28.53
N ASN A 708 9.50 -0.45 28.13
CA ASN A 708 9.34 0.00 26.75
C ASN A 708 10.15 1.28 26.49
N THR A 709 10.82 1.34 25.35
CA THR A 709 11.66 2.48 24.94
C THR A 709 11.54 2.72 23.44
N LEU A 710 12.03 3.84 22.90
CA LEU A 710 12.12 4.04 21.46
C LEU A 710 13.33 3.27 20.88
N GLY A 711 13.18 1.96 20.79
CA GLY A 711 14.10 1.04 20.13
C GLY A 711 13.96 1.05 18.61
N THR A 712 14.78 0.25 17.92
CA THR A 712 14.75 0.16 16.44
C THR A 712 13.38 -0.30 15.93
N ALA A 713 12.77 -1.30 16.58
CA ALA A 713 11.48 -1.84 16.20
C ALA A 713 10.35 -0.80 16.37
N GLU A 714 10.36 -0.06 17.48
CA GLU A 714 9.43 1.04 17.73
C GLU A 714 9.56 2.15 16.68
N ILE A 715 10.79 2.57 16.38
CA ILE A 715 11.06 3.62 15.38
C ILE A 715 10.52 3.19 14.01
N ASN A 716 10.78 1.94 13.62
CA ASN A 716 10.33 1.38 12.34
C ASN A 716 8.81 1.20 12.28
N ALA A 717 8.18 0.81 13.38
CA ALA A 717 6.72 0.69 13.49
C ALA A 717 6.03 2.07 13.46
N ILE A 718 6.51 3.04 14.24
CA ILE A 718 5.91 4.37 14.39
C ILE A 718 6.09 5.21 13.12
N SER A 719 7.28 5.15 12.50
CA SER A 719 7.60 5.86 11.24
C SER A 719 7.26 7.37 11.32
N SER A 720 6.53 7.94 10.36
CA SER A 720 6.15 9.36 10.30
C SER A 720 5.34 9.87 11.50
N ASN A 721 4.67 8.99 12.25
CA ASN A 721 3.95 9.37 13.47
C ASN A 721 4.90 9.79 14.61
N LEU A 722 6.21 9.58 14.47
CA LEU A 722 7.21 10.00 15.45
C LEU A 722 7.22 11.53 15.64
N CYS A 723 6.86 12.29 14.60
CA CYS A 723 6.72 13.75 14.65
C CYS A 723 5.54 14.24 15.54
N SER A 724 4.70 13.34 16.08
CA SER A 724 3.70 13.68 17.11
C SER A 724 4.31 13.86 18.52
N LEU A 725 5.54 13.38 18.74
CA LEU A 725 6.20 13.40 20.04
C LEU A 725 6.94 14.69 20.32
N ASP A 726 6.96 15.11 21.58
CA ASP A 726 7.72 16.29 22.00
C ASP A 726 9.22 16.07 21.85
N SER A 727 9.97 17.13 21.54
CA SER A 727 11.43 17.06 21.32
C SER A 727 12.22 16.51 22.51
N SER A 728 11.66 16.54 23.73
CA SER A 728 12.21 15.89 24.92
C SER A 728 12.12 14.36 24.85
N VAL A 729 11.00 13.82 24.36
CA VAL A 729 10.80 12.38 24.17
C VAL A 729 11.65 11.87 23.01
N LEU A 730 11.74 12.62 21.91
CA LEU A 730 12.61 12.27 20.77
C LEU A 730 14.09 12.13 21.16
N LYS A 731 14.56 12.96 22.11
CA LYS A 731 15.93 12.89 22.64
C LYS A 731 16.23 11.63 23.47
N SER A 732 15.23 10.79 23.79
CA SER A 732 15.44 9.47 24.40
C SER A 732 15.90 8.40 23.40
N ILE A 733 15.76 8.65 22.09
CA ILE A 733 16.21 7.70 21.05
C ILE A 733 17.73 7.57 21.10
N THR A 734 18.22 6.35 21.27
CA THR A 734 19.67 6.09 21.27
C THR A 734 20.23 6.12 19.85
N ALA A 735 21.49 6.53 19.71
CA ALA A 735 22.20 6.43 18.43
C ALA A 735 22.24 4.99 17.88
N LYS A 736 22.29 3.96 18.75
CA LYS A 736 22.22 2.55 18.34
C LYS A 736 20.85 2.19 17.75
N SER A 737 19.76 2.63 18.39
CA SER A 737 18.38 2.41 17.94
C SER A 737 18.18 3.00 16.54
N LEU A 738 18.57 4.26 16.37
CA LEU A 738 18.41 4.99 15.11
C LEU A 738 19.36 4.48 14.00
N LYS A 739 20.58 4.07 14.35
CA LYS A 739 21.55 3.51 13.38
C LYS A 739 20.99 2.30 12.63
N SER A 740 20.21 1.46 13.31
CA SER A 740 19.64 0.23 12.74
C SER A 740 18.22 0.39 12.18
N ALA A 741 17.64 1.61 12.28
CA ALA A 741 16.30 1.90 11.78
C ALA A 741 16.27 2.10 10.26
N ASN A 742 15.07 2.01 9.69
CA ASN A 742 14.79 2.46 8.33
C ASN A 742 14.93 3.99 8.23
N ALA A 743 15.09 4.52 7.01
CA ALA A 743 15.10 5.96 6.81
C ALA A 743 13.74 6.56 7.20
N MET A 744 13.75 7.58 8.07
CA MET A 744 12.52 8.18 8.58
C MET A 744 12.05 9.33 7.70
N ASN A 745 10.74 9.40 7.46
CA ASN A 745 10.14 10.59 6.87
C ASN A 745 9.85 11.64 7.96
N VAL A 746 10.70 12.66 8.04
CA VAL A 746 10.57 13.77 9.00
C VAL A 746 9.89 15.00 8.42
N SER A 747 9.22 14.91 7.26
CA SER A 747 8.66 16.11 6.59
C SER A 747 7.70 16.90 7.47
N SER A 748 6.84 16.21 8.22
CA SER A 748 5.85 16.75 9.17
C SER A 748 6.43 17.27 10.48
N CYS A 749 7.70 16.98 10.80
CA CYS A 749 8.33 17.44 12.04
C CYS A 749 8.60 18.95 12.02
N SER A 750 8.48 19.58 13.18
CA SER A 750 8.95 20.95 13.45
C SER A 750 10.47 21.06 13.33
N ILE A 751 10.99 22.29 13.25
CA ILE A 751 12.44 22.53 13.15
C ILE A 751 13.18 21.99 14.39
N ASP A 752 12.62 22.12 15.59
CA ASP A 752 13.22 21.60 16.83
C ASP A 752 13.26 20.08 16.85
N GLN A 753 12.19 19.42 16.40
CA GLN A 753 12.13 17.95 16.29
C GLN A 753 13.13 17.45 15.25
N LYS A 754 13.19 18.10 14.07
CA LYS A 754 14.20 17.83 13.03
C LYS A 754 15.62 17.98 13.57
N SER A 755 15.90 19.04 14.32
CA SER A 755 17.22 19.32 14.90
C SER A 755 17.63 18.28 15.96
N ALA A 756 16.68 17.83 16.78
CA ALA A 756 16.90 16.73 17.73
C ALA A 756 17.22 15.42 16.99
N LEU A 757 16.41 15.03 16.00
CA LEU A 757 16.62 13.81 15.21
C LEU A 757 17.92 13.85 14.40
N TYR A 758 18.26 14.99 13.80
CA TYR A 758 19.53 15.21 13.10
C TYR A 758 20.74 15.00 14.02
N SER A 759 20.71 15.57 15.24
CA SER A 759 21.79 15.43 16.22
C SER A 759 22.06 13.96 16.56
N ILE A 760 21.00 13.16 16.69
CA ILE A 760 21.11 11.71 16.93
C ILE A 760 21.64 11.01 15.67
N ALA A 761 21.11 11.30 14.48
CA ALA A 761 21.54 10.71 13.20
C ALA A 761 23.03 10.97 12.90
N LYS A 762 23.51 12.19 13.14
CA LYS A 762 24.92 12.60 13.03
C LYS A 762 25.84 11.77 13.94
N SER A 763 25.35 11.33 15.10
CA SER A 763 26.06 10.40 15.98
C SER A 763 25.97 8.96 15.46
N SER A 764 24.77 8.49 15.10
CA SER A 764 24.49 7.13 14.59
C SER A 764 25.36 6.72 13.41
N PHE A 765 25.50 7.62 12.42
CA PHE A 765 26.22 7.36 11.17
C PHE A 765 27.65 7.93 11.18
N SER A 766 28.18 8.31 12.34
CA SER A 766 29.53 8.86 12.48
C SER A 766 30.63 7.94 11.90
N THR A 767 30.44 6.62 12.00
CA THR A 767 31.36 5.60 11.46
C THR A 767 31.36 5.51 9.93
N GLN A 768 30.35 6.06 9.25
CA GLN A 768 30.22 5.97 7.79
C GLN A 768 30.93 7.11 7.05
N ARG A 769 31.48 8.11 7.76
CA ARG A 769 32.12 9.30 7.15
C ARG A 769 33.33 9.01 6.25
N SER A 770 33.91 7.82 6.33
CA SER A 770 34.95 7.36 5.39
C SER A 770 34.43 7.10 3.98
N ASP A 771 33.12 6.88 3.83
CA ASP A 771 32.41 6.84 2.55
C ASP A 771 31.41 8.01 2.50
N PRO A 772 31.80 9.14 1.87
CA PRO A 772 30.94 10.30 1.69
C PRO A 772 29.56 9.99 1.07
N THR A 773 29.52 9.10 0.09
CA THR A 773 28.31 8.74 -0.63
C THR A 773 27.37 7.99 0.31
N ALA A 774 27.85 6.94 0.97
CA ALA A 774 27.01 6.16 1.88
C ALA A 774 26.58 6.97 3.12
N TYR A 775 27.47 7.81 3.67
CA TYR A 775 27.13 8.74 4.74
C TYR A 775 26.01 9.71 4.32
N TYR A 776 26.12 10.33 3.13
CA TYR A 776 25.07 11.20 2.60
C TYR A 776 23.74 10.48 2.44
N GLN A 777 23.72 9.29 1.83
CA GLN A 777 22.47 8.53 1.63
C GLN A 777 21.76 8.25 2.96
N LEU A 778 22.50 7.83 3.99
CA LEU A 778 21.94 7.53 5.32
C LEU A 778 21.45 8.77 6.08
N ILE A 779 22.15 9.90 5.97
CA ILE A 779 21.82 11.13 6.72
C ILE A 779 20.85 12.07 5.98
N SER A 780 20.68 11.90 4.66
CA SER A 780 19.89 12.76 3.74
C SER A 780 18.54 13.20 4.31
N SER A 781 17.73 12.24 4.77
CA SER A 781 16.40 12.45 5.35
C SER A 781 16.38 13.37 6.58
N TYR A 782 17.50 13.48 7.32
CA TYR A 782 17.60 14.28 8.55
C TYR A 782 18.15 15.69 8.32
N LEU A 783 18.63 16.02 7.12
CA LEU A 783 19.33 17.29 6.85
C LEU A 783 18.45 18.55 7.03
N GLY A 784 17.12 18.41 7.06
CA GLY A 784 16.19 19.47 7.43
C GLY A 784 16.38 20.03 8.86
N GLY A 785 17.10 19.31 9.73
CA GLY A 785 17.49 19.75 11.07
C GLY A 785 18.99 20.01 11.26
N ALA A 786 19.78 20.01 10.18
CA ALA A 786 21.21 20.26 10.27
C ALA A 786 21.51 21.75 10.54
N PRO A 787 22.52 22.09 11.36
CA PRO A 787 23.02 23.46 11.47
C PRO A 787 23.83 23.84 10.22
N VAL A 788 24.08 25.13 10.02
CA VAL A 788 24.70 25.65 8.80
C VAL A 788 26.14 25.14 8.60
N GLU A 789 26.89 24.97 9.69
CA GLU A 789 28.27 24.49 9.68
C GLU A 789 28.36 23.05 9.15
N ASP A 790 27.38 22.20 9.47
CA ASP A 790 27.34 20.82 8.99
C ASP A 790 26.92 20.71 7.53
N ILE A 791 26.06 21.62 7.05
CA ILE A 791 25.71 21.72 5.63
C ILE A 791 26.90 22.25 4.82
N ILE A 792 27.65 23.23 5.31
CA ILE A 792 28.91 23.68 4.70
C ILE A 792 29.95 22.54 4.70
N ALA A 793 30.09 21.80 5.80
CA ALA A 793 31.00 20.66 5.85
C ALA A 793 30.62 19.56 4.84
N LEU A 794 29.32 19.30 4.65
CA LEU A 794 28.82 18.35 3.65
C LEU A 794 29.17 18.79 2.22
N SER A 795 29.20 20.10 1.92
CA SER A 795 29.57 20.60 0.59
C SER A 795 31.02 20.30 0.20
N ALA A 796 31.89 20.01 1.17
CA ALA A 796 33.28 19.63 0.94
C ALA A 796 33.47 18.12 0.66
N LEU A 797 32.42 17.30 0.86
CA LEU A 797 32.50 15.83 0.78
C LEU A 797 32.25 15.27 -0.64
N ASN A 798 32.24 16.12 -1.68
CA ASN A 798 31.95 15.74 -3.07
C ASN A 798 30.67 14.89 -3.19
N VAL A 799 29.56 15.43 -2.71
CA VAL A 799 28.23 14.81 -2.82
C VAL A 799 27.41 15.52 -3.90
N SER A 800 26.41 14.85 -4.44
CA SER A 800 25.38 15.45 -5.29
C SER A 800 24.04 15.38 -4.57
N MET A 801 23.69 16.46 -3.86
CA MET A 801 22.45 16.59 -3.09
C MET A 801 21.23 16.62 -4.02
N ASP A 802 20.20 15.86 -3.68
CA ASP A 802 18.94 15.88 -4.42
C ASP A 802 18.17 17.17 -4.20
N ILE A 803 17.51 17.68 -5.25
CA ILE A 803 16.72 18.93 -5.18
C ILE A 803 15.63 18.87 -4.09
N THR A 804 15.00 17.71 -3.89
CA THR A 804 14.03 17.49 -2.81
C THR A 804 14.67 17.59 -1.42
N THR A 805 15.93 17.21 -1.25
CA THR A 805 16.67 17.38 0.01
C THR A 805 16.98 18.86 0.24
N PHE A 806 17.49 19.56 -0.79
CA PHE A 806 17.77 21.00 -0.72
C PHE A 806 16.53 21.82 -0.36
N LEU A 807 15.39 21.54 -0.99
CA LEU A 807 14.11 22.22 -0.73
C LEU A 807 13.56 22.00 0.69
N ASN A 808 14.02 20.94 1.39
CA ASN A 808 13.61 20.58 2.76
C ASN A 808 14.63 20.97 3.84
N LEU A 809 15.75 21.61 3.49
CA LEU A 809 16.68 22.18 4.47
C LEU A 809 16.00 23.28 5.30
N ASN A 810 16.53 23.58 6.49
CA ASN A 810 16.04 24.69 7.30
C ASN A 810 16.14 26.02 6.51
N PRO A 811 15.05 26.80 6.36
CA PRO A 811 15.05 28.05 5.60
C PRO A 811 16.12 29.06 6.04
N ASP A 812 16.48 29.10 7.32
CA ASP A 812 17.51 30.02 7.82
C ASP A 812 18.93 29.54 7.51
N VAL A 813 19.14 28.22 7.45
CA VAL A 813 20.39 27.63 6.95
C VAL A 813 20.54 27.92 5.46
N ILE A 814 19.49 27.72 4.65
CA ILE A 814 19.52 27.99 3.21
C ILE A 814 19.92 29.45 2.93
N LYS A 815 19.33 30.43 3.64
CA LYS A 815 19.65 31.86 3.48
C LYS A 815 21.13 32.18 3.72
N ALA A 816 21.81 31.40 4.55
CA ALA A 816 23.23 31.59 4.88
C ALA A 816 24.19 30.95 3.85
N LEU A 817 23.70 30.10 2.94
CA LEU A 817 24.54 29.47 1.92
C LEU A 817 24.83 30.43 0.76
N ASN A 818 26.10 30.58 0.41
CA ASN A 818 26.53 31.29 -0.81
C ASN A 818 26.44 30.39 -2.06
N VAL A 819 26.52 31.00 -3.25
CA VAL A 819 26.44 30.30 -4.54
C VAL A 819 27.45 29.15 -4.67
N ASN A 820 28.71 29.34 -4.28
CA ASN A 820 29.75 28.30 -4.38
C ASN A 820 29.44 27.09 -3.48
N THR A 821 28.89 27.32 -2.29
CA THR A 821 28.46 26.26 -1.36
C THR A 821 27.31 25.47 -1.96
N VAL A 822 26.31 26.14 -2.55
CA VAL A 822 25.16 25.49 -3.19
C VAL A 822 25.57 24.74 -4.46
N ILE A 823 26.49 25.26 -5.27
CA ILE A 823 27.09 24.53 -6.41
C ILE A 823 27.75 23.23 -5.92
N SER A 824 28.54 23.31 -4.83
CA SER A 824 29.28 22.17 -4.28
C SER A 824 28.38 21.14 -3.61
N LEU A 825 27.26 21.57 -2.99
CA LEU A 825 26.24 20.68 -2.43
C LEU A 825 25.45 19.94 -3.52
N MET A 826 24.97 20.66 -4.54
CA MET A 826 24.15 20.06 -5.59
C MET A 826 24.97 19.17 -6.52
N GLY A 827 26.26 19.46 -6.70
CA GLY A 827 27.16 18.64 -7.50
C GLY A 827 26.64 18.46 -8.93
N GLN A 828 26.37 17.20 -9.32
CA GLN A 828 25.80 16.86 -10.62
C GLN A 828 24.33 17.30 -10.79
N ASN A 829 23.59 17.45 -9.69
CA ASN A 829 22.19 17.90 -9.69
C ASN A 829 22.02 19.43 -9.84
N LYS A 830 23.11 20.21 -10.04
CA LYS A 830 23.04 21.69 -10.10
C LYS A 830 22.08 22.25 -11.16
N ALA A 831 21.85 21.51 -12.25
CA ALA A 831 20.88 21.90 -13.29
C ALA A 831 19.42 21.90 -12.77
N ASP A 832 19.14 21.14 -11.72
CA ASP A 832 17.79 21.04 -11.16
C ASP A 832 17.41 22.33 -10.42
N LEU A 833 18.37 23.12 -9.92
CA LEU A 833 18.07 24.46 -9.38
C LEU A 833 17.36 25.34 -10.41
N LYS A 834 17.75 25.25 -11.69
CA LYS A 834 17.09 25.96 -12.78
C LYS A 834 15.72 25.37 -13.11
N LEU A 835 15.61 24.04 -13.15
CA LEU A 835 14.32 23.35 -13.39
C LEU A 835 13.28 23.71 -12.32
N PHE A 836 13.72 23.86 -11.07
CA PHE A 836 12.88 24.19 -9.91
C PHE A 836 12.98 25.68 -9.50
N GLU A 837 13.40 26.56 -10.42
CA GLU A 837 13.63 27.99 -10.12
C GLU A 837 12.37 28.71 -9.61
N ASN A 838 11.18 28.22 -9.96
CA ASN A 838 9.90 28.77 -9.53
C ASN A 838 9.48 28.31 -8.11
N THR A 839 10.23 27.45 -7.44
CA THR A 839 9.97 27.12 -6.03
C THR A 839 10.20 28.32 -5.13
N THR A 840 9.42 28.45 -4.06
CA THR A 840 9.59 29.54 -3.08
C THR A 840 10.99 29.49 -2.47
N THR A 841 11.49 28.30 -2.14
CA THR A 841 12.81 28.10 -1.54
C THR A 841 13.95 28.58 -2.44
N VAL A 842 13.98 28.17 -3.73
CA VAL A 842 15.03 28.62 -4.66
C VAL A 842 14.92 30.13 -4.92
N ARG A 843 13.71 30.68 -5.08
CA ARG A 843 13.52 32.14 -5.25
C ARG A 843 13.99 32.95 -4.04
N MET A 844 13.63 32.55 -2.82
CA MET A 844 14.05 33.23 -1.59
C MET A 844 15.57 33.19 -1.42
N TRP A 845 16.20 32.06 -1.75
CA TRP A 845 17.65 31.92 -1.71
C TRP A 845 18.34 32.79 -2.76
N ALA A 846 17.88 32.71 -4.02
CA ALA A 846 18.44 33.46 -5.13
C ALA A 846 18.36 34.98 -4.90
N ALA A 847 17.23 35.48 -4.36
CA ALA A 847 17.06 36.88 -4.00
C ALA A 847 18.07 37.41 -2.96
N GLN A 848 18.83 36.52 -2.28
CA GLN A 848 19.91 36.93 -1.38
C GLN A 848 21.30 37.02 -2.03
N GLN A 849 21.50 36.40 -3.20
CA GLN A 849 22.79 36.35 -3.91
C GLN A 849 22.91 37.49 -4.92
N TYR A 850 24.10 37.73 -5.48
CA TYR A 850 24.29 38.69 -6.57
C TYR A 850 23.95 38.09 -7.94
N ASN A 851 23.45 38.90 -8.88
CA ASN A 851 23.05 38.41 -10.21
C ASN A 851 24.23 37.82 -11.01
N SER A 852 25.43 38.39 -10.89
CA SER A 852 26.64 37.84 -11.51
C SER A 852 26.99 36.44 -11.01
N GLU A 853 26.76 36.14 -9.73
CA GLU A 853 26.99 34.81 -9.15
C GLU A 853 25.92 33.81 -9.60
N LEU A 854 24.64 34.23 -9.60
CA LEU A 854 23.51 33.39 -10.03
C LEU A 854 23.57 32.98 -11.51
N ALA A 855 24.19 33.80 -12.36
CA ALA A 855 24.32 33.52 -13.79
C ALA A 855 25.02 32.17 -14.06
N VAL A 856 25.94 31.73 -13.20
CA VAL A 856 26.63 30.42 -13.29
C VAL A 856 25.66 29.23 -13.16
N LEU A 857 24.53 29.44 -12.49
CA LEU A 857 23.44 28.46 -12.32
C LEU A 857 22.29 28.66 -13.33
N GLY A 858 22.38 29.66 -14.21
CA GLY A 858 21.30 30.08 -15.10
C GLY A 858 20.10 30.72 -14.38
N LEU A 859 20.26 31.07 -13.10
CA LEU A 859 19.24 31.71 -12.26
C LEU A 859 19.28 33.23 -12.40
N SER A 860 18.19 33.90 -12.02
CA SER A 860 18.06 35.36 -12.03
C SER A 860 17.18 35.83 -10.87
N GLY A 861 17.07 37.15 -10.69
CA GLY A 861 16.28 37.76 -9.61
C GLY A 861 17.05 37.97 -8.30
N GLY A 862 18.38 37.96 -8.37
CA GLY A 862 19.26 38.33 -7.26
C GLY A 862 19.42 39.84 -7.11
N LYS A 863 20.27 40.23 -6.15
CA LYS A 863 20.66 41.62 -5.88
C LYS A 863 21.47 42.19 -7.06
N ALA A 864 21.38 43.50 -7.26
CA ALA A 864 22.28 44.21 -8.15
C ALA A 864 23.73 44.03 -7.69
N ASP A 865 24.63 43.75 -8.64
CA ASP A 865 26.04 43.55 -8.37
C ASP A 865 26.68 44.81 -7.76
N PRO A 866 27.67 44.68 -6.85
CA PRO A 866 28.30 45.84 -6.24
C PRO A 866 29.03 46.66 -7.30
N VAL A 867 28.62 47.92 -7.46
CA VAL A 867 29.23 48.84 -8.44
C VAL A 867 30.68 49.09 -8.04
N SER A 868 31.61 48.57 -8.85
CA SER A 868 33.04 48.83 -8.67
C SER A 868 33.35 50.29 -8.95
N SER A 869 33.45 51.10 -7.91
CA SER A 869 33.98 52.46 -7.99
C SER A 869 35.50 52.41 -8.19
N THR A 870 35.91 52.28 -9.45
CA THR A 870 37.29 52.58 -9.87
C THR A 870 37.56 54.06 -9.61
N ALA A 871 38.09 54.37 -8.43
CA ALA A 871 38.64 55.67 -8.11
C ALA A 871 39.82 55.93 -9.04
N ALA A 872 39.63 56.80 -10.04
CA ALA A 872 40.73 57.33 -10.83
C ALA A 872 41.71 58.08 -9.91
N PRO A 873 43.03 58.00 -10.14
CA PRO A 873 44.01 58.65 -9.28
C PRO A 873 43.85 60.17 -9.35
N ALA A 874 43.54 60.79 -8.21
CA ALA A 874 43.40 62.23 -8.11
C ALA A 874 44.76 62.92 -8.23
N THR A 875 45.07 63.50 -9.40
CA THR A 875 46.16 64.45 -9.54
C THR A 875 45.86 65.70 -8.73
N THR A 876 46.61 65.91 -7.65
CA THR A 876 46.58 67.12 -6.83
C THR A 876 47.04 68.34 -7.63
N PHE A 877 46.12 69.26 -7.90
CA PHE A 877 46.46 70.66 -8.17
C PHE A 877 46.03 71.51 -6.98
N THR A 878 47.02 71.98 -6.22
CA THR A 878 46.83 72.96 -5.16
C THR A 878 46.69 74.36 -5.75
N THR A 879 45.48 74.92 -5.72
CA THR A 879 45.26 76.36 -5.81
C THR A 879 44.69 76.87 -4.51
N VAL A 880 45.53 77.56 -3.74
CA VAL A 880 45.11 78.33 -2.57
C VAL A 880 44.30 79.53 -3.04
N LEU A 881 43.10 79.70 -2.49
CA LEU A 881 42.51 81.04 -2.31
C LEU A 881 41.59 81.04 -1.08
N THR A 882 42.00 81.84 -0.10
CA THR A 882 41.21 82.33 1.04
C THR A 882 39.85 82.88 0.57
N SER A 883 38.77 82.83 1.36
CA SER A 883 38.57 83.87 2.39
C SER A 883 37.22 83.76 3.16
N ILE A 884 37.24 84.31 4.39
CA ILE A 884 36.17 84.83 5.27
C ILE A 884 34.95 83.97 5.71
N THR A 885 34.88 83.80 7.04
CA THR A 885 33.69 83.85 7.92
C THR A 885 32.71 84.99 7.52
N ILE A 886 31.43 85.11 7.85
CA ILE A 886 30.55 84.77 8.99
C ILE A 886 29.09 84.66 8.42
N THR A 887 27.98 84.38 9.11
CA THR A 887 27.59 84.58 10.53
C THR A 887 26.56 83.52 10.99
N GLN A 888 26.21 83.58 12.27
CA GLN A 888 25.18 82.81 12.99
C GLN A 888 23.74 83.20 12.61
N THR A 889 22.78 82.30 12.87
CA THR A 889 21.79 82.55 13.95
C THR A 889 21.14 81.26 14.44
N ASN A 890 21.05 81.11 15.76
CA ASN A 890 20.35 80.00 16.42
C ASN A 890 18.83 80.23 16.39
N GLN A 891 18.03 79.17 16.44
CA GLN A 891 17.04 79.07 17.52
C GLN A 891 16.68 77.62 17.88
N THR A 892 16.54 77.41 19.19
CA THR A 892 16.35 76.14 19.92
C THR A 892 14.94 76.03 20.47
N VAL A 893 14.36 74.82 20.52
CA VAL A 893 13.51 74.27 21.61
C VAL A 893 13.58 72.72 21.43
N ASN A 894 14.25 71.90 22.26
CA ASN A 894 13.94 71.42 23.63
C ASN A 894 12.59 70.67 23.75
N THR A 895 12.36 69.59 24.51
CA THR A 895 13.19 68.81 25.48
C THR A 895 12.55 67.43 25.74
N THR A 896 13.35 66.37 25.63
CA THR A 896 13.59 65.26 26.58
C THR A 896 12.52 64.76 27.58
N GLY A 897 12.49 63.43 27.75
CA GLY A 897 12.11 62.72 28.99
C GLY A 897 12.82 61.36 29.06
N SER A 898 13.70 61.13 30.06
CA SER A 898 14.62 59.97 30.14
C SER A 898 14.44 59.12 31.39
N ALA A 899 14.80 57.83 31.31
CA ALA A 899 15.48 57.05 32.37
C ALA A 899 16.15 55.80 31.71
N VAL A 900 17.42 55.39 31.86
CA VAL A 900 18.35 55.26 33.04
C VAL A 900 18.05 54.00 33.87
N VAL A 901 18.96 53.07 34.25
CA VAL A 901 20.38 52.73 33.92
C VAL A 901 20.75 51.32 34.49
N HIS A 902 21.80 50.69 33.93
CA HIS A 902 22.83 49.73 34.48
C HIS A 902 23.01 48.49 33.59
N ARG A 903 24.15 48.15 32.93
CA ARG A 903 25.62 48.04 33.22
C ARG A 903 26.07 46.77 33.97
N GLY A 904 27.02 46.04 33.36
CA GLY A 904 27.77 44.90 33.92
C GLY A 904 28.22 43.87 32.86
N SER A 905 28.96 44.20 31.79
CA SER A 905 30.43 44.40 31.66
C SER A 905 31.34 43.21 32.05
N GLY A 906 32.10 42.67 31.07
CA GLY A 906 33.15 41.63 31.23
C GLY A 906 33.18 40.61 30.08
N LEU A 907 33.67 40.89 28.86
CA LEU A 907 35.09 40.90 28.46
C LEU A 907 35.89 39.66 28.90
N TRP A 908 36.29 38.78 27.96
CA TRP A 908 37.62 38.16 27.84
C TRP A 908 37.83 37.60 26.42
N LEU A 909 39.08 37.55 25.95
CA LEU A 909 39.48 37.24 24.57
C LEU A 909 39.98 35.81 24.39
N ILE A 910 39.92 35.34 23.13
CA ILE A 910 40.89 34.48 22.41
C ILE A 910 41.59 33.36 23.23
N SER A 911 41.36 32.09 22.83
CA SER A 911 42.47 31.29 22.30
C SER A 911 42.03 30.07 21.50
N LEU A 912 42.76 29.81 20.42
CA LEU A 912 42.73 28.59 19.60
C LEU A 912 43.86 27.68 20.09
N CYS A 913 43.64 26.38 20.30
CA CYS A 913 44.75 25.42 20.24
C CYS A 913 44.28 23.98 20.01
N VAL A 914 45.08 23.25 19.22
CA VAL A 914 44.89 21.83 18.86
C VAL A 914 45.57 20.95 19.91
N GLY A 915 44.99 19.78 20.21
CA GLY A 915 45.57 18.80 21.13
C GLY A 915 45.29 17.38 20.68
N LEU A 916 46.20 16.81 19.88
CA LEU A 916 46.20 15.42 19.45
C LEU A 916 47.26 14.70 20.28
N LEU A 917 46.89 13.78 21.17
CA LEU A 917 47.81 12.73 21.63
C LEU A 917 47.12 11.53 22.30
N THR A 918 47.68 10.37 21.99
CA THR A 918 47.32 9.03 22.46
C THR A 918 47.91 8.72 23.83
N ILE A 919 47.19 7.96 24.68
CA ILE A 919 47.80 7.16 25.74
C ILE A 919 47.20 5.75 25.75
N THR A 920 48.07 4.76 25.67
CA THR A 920 47.82 3.33 25.89
C THR A 920 48.41 2.90 27.24
N LEU A 921 47.64 2.16 28.05
CA LEU A 921 48.10 1.32 29.18
C LEU A 921 46.89 0.46 29.61
N HIS A 922 46.78 -0.82 29.24
CA HIS A 922 47.44 -2.02 29.81
C HIS A 922 47.04 -2.40 31.25
N THR A 923 46.56 -3.65 31.36
CA THR A 923 46.46 -4.54 32.54
C THR A 923 45.66 -4.07 33.76
N LEU A 924 44.42 -4.57 33.89
CA LEU A 924 44.17 -5.88 34.50
C LEU A 924 42.91 -6.53 33.91
#